data_AF-A0A1B8AGQ6-F1
#
_entry.id   AF-A0A1B8AGQ6-F1
#
_cell.length_a   1.000
_cell.length_b   1.000
_cell.length_c   1.000
_cell.angle_alpha   90.00
_cell.angle_beta   90.00
_cell.angle_gamma   90.00
#
_symmetry.space_group_name_H-M   'P 1'
#
loop_
_entity.id
_entity.type
_entity.pdbx_description
1 polymer ?
#
loop_
_entity_poly.entity_id
_entity_poly.type
_entity_poly.pdbx_seq_one_letter_code
_entity_poly.pdbx_strand_id
1 'polypeptide(L)'
;MAEREPTTKKSQARLSSLFRRKTVIEDRHDPTPLSAPVQAPVSHYPTYIAEYQLKSQPQSPVSPPQHSHSLNPGKGNYRPYPSPTPAPFPIPGSLISKIEEREAMAMTNSQNSTAVPLPQSPVSNPEETVGFSPVGGREVTGFPPTGPHSCNITPISSAISRPSVVSTLDYSSQQPYEYTPLETGFIRLIRIAPGYKTIIECEVIQALITNTPQYVAVSYTWGDVGDTKNIDIEGSRVPITVNLYGALEALRQRQSSVLVWADALCVDQKNTEERSHHVQLIHQIYANAAFVAIWLGPEDNDSTRAIELLSKLAPPASQATPDQEVSRILAEGAENGDLLAAVSLFGRDYWKRLWISQEIFHAKRIAVHCGETFLPWQSYKTASMLFRRHHAELLFKTKGPDMRRPDKFTCVQTLIHGGPASLPTLKSQVLNGQSALLEVLRASRSQIASDPRDKLYGILGVLPAHIRNGFRVDYNLSVKDVYTEIVEFLIQTTEKLDVICESVHFPINTGSSNLPSFVPDWSHIPLTSSMGRQYGFSASGPTKAICKFHDERLNKLEISGIEIDVVQTKGMVVGTLCNLGDFLMAFLHWKALLLAAVEGRTTFQIQLAEEAFAATICLGQITTGYDRSRWKLVSYQAIVNLFRDRLLHLPLDDVLRSHVDIPTNIPPEARRQFFQTNFGDRMMGRTFCLTQNRRLGLGSGAMLPGDIVVVPLGCSTPVLLRPEGTQGEYRYVGDIYIENYMFGKAVDQWQAGERELKKYVLH
;
A
#
# COMPACT_ATOMS: atom_id res chain seq x y z
N MET A 1 -66.46 -14.65 -39.81
CA MET A 1 -66.78 -14.82 -38.38
C MET A 1 -65.87 -13.84 -37.65
N ALA A 2 -66.35 -12.63 -37.33
CA ALA A 2 -67.19 -12.30 -36.18
C ALA A 2 -66.37 -12.36 -34.86
N GLU A 3 -66.22 -11.31 -34.05
CA GLU A 3 -66.83 -9.95 -34.05
C GLU A 3 -66.00 -8.93 -33.22
N ARG A 4 -65.97 -7.66 -33.69
CA ARG A 4 -66.21 -6.38 -32.95
C ARG A 4 -65.31 -5.85 -31.80
N GLU A 5 -64.66 -4.71 -32.10
CA GLU A 5 -64.56 -3.49 -31.23
C GLU A 5 -65.97 -2.92 -30.86
N PRO A 6 -66.22 -1.82 -30.06
CA PRO A 6 -65.35 -0.69 -29.66
C PRO A 6 -65.56 -0.17 -28.19
N THR A 7 -64.95 0.90 -27.66
CA THR A 7 -65.34 2.32 -27.87
C THR A 7 -64.52 3.33 -27.05
N THR A 8 -64.50 4.58 -27.53
CA THR A 8 -63.91 5.78 -26.89
C THR A 8 -64.99 6.79 -26.44
N LYS A 9 -64.66 7.64 -25.44
CA LYS A 9 -65.13 9.05 -25.20
C LYS A 9 -64.38 9.59 -23.96
N LYS A 10 -63.77 10.79 -23.95
CA LYS A 10 -64.36 12.16 -23.86
C LYS A 10 -65.29 12.30 -22.63
N SER A 11 -65.24 13.33 -21.77
CA SER A 11 -64.54 14.64 -21.82
C SER A 11 -64.81 15.45 -20.52
N GLN A 12 -64.21 16.66 -20.39
CA GLN A 12 -64.58 17.73 -19.43
C GLN A 12 -64.30 17.46 -17.93
N ALA A 13 -64.28 18.45 -17.03
CA ALA A 13 -63.80 19.85 -17.09
C ALA A 13 -63.74 20.40 -15.64
N ARG A 14 -62.99 21.50 -15.45
CA ARG A 14 -62.95 22.41 -14.28
C ARG A 14 -64.09 22.29 -13.25
N LEU A 15 -63.72 22.29 -11.97
CA LEU A 15 -64.33 23.19 -10.98
C LEU A 15 -63.28 23.61 -9.95
N SER A 16 -63.29 24.90 -9.57
CA SER A 16 -62.31 25.57 -8.74
C SER A 16 -62.98 26.35 -7.60
N SER A 17 -62.18 26.76 -6.59
CA SER A 17 -62.56 27.65 -5.47
C SER A 17 -63.45 26.97 -4.39
N LEU A 18 -63.45 27.33 -3.09
CA LEU A 18 -62.79 28.35 -2.24
C LEU A 18 -62.20 27.65 -0.97
N PHE A 19 -61.40 28.20 -0.03
CA PHE A 19 -61.04 29.54 0.48
C PHE A 19 -59.52 29.54 0.85
N ARG A 20 -58.69 30.58 0.85
CA ARG A 20 -58.77 32.06 1.01
C ARG A 20 -58.63 32.62 2.46
N ARG A 21 -57.37 32.82 2.91
CA ARG A 21 -56.77 34.01 3.62
C ARG A 21 -55.48 33.57 4.33
N LYS A 22 -54.27 34.11 4.06
CA LYS A 22 -53.72 35.48 4.28
C LYS A 22 -53.67 35.92 5.75
N THR A 23 -52.44 35.94 6.30
CA THR A 23 -51.95 37.03 7.17
C THR A 23 -50.44 37.21 6.94
N VAL A 24 -49.98 38.46 6.97
CA VAL A 24 -48.57 38.88 6.93
C VAL A 24 -48.34 39.71 8.18
N ILE A 25 -47.22 39.53 8.87
CA ILE A 25 -46.71 40.46 9.89
C ILE A 25 -45.20 40.59 9.68
N GLU A 26 -44.76 41.83 9.50
CA GLU A 26 -43.37 42.27 9.64
C GLU A 26 -43.07 42.50 11.13
N ASP A 27 -41.85 42.31 11.62
CA ASP A 27 -40.93 43.45 11.88
C ASP A 27 -39.53 43.00 12.35
N ARG A 28 -38.64 43.99 12.49
CA ARG A 28 -37.17 43.92 12.68
C ARG A 28 -36.72 43.55 14.11
N HIS A 29 -35.51 42.99 14.25
CA HIS A 29 -34.38 43.66 14.94
C HIS A 29 -33.08 42.82 14.96
N ASP A 30 -31.97 43.46 14.58
CA ASP A 30 -30.58 43.15 14.99
C ASP A 30 -30.27 43.95 16.30
N PRO A 31 -29.28 43.58 17.16
CA PRO A 31 -27.88 43.34 16.75
C PRO A 31 -27.04 42.26 17.51
N THR A 32 -25.81 42.10 16.99
CA THR A 32 -24.59 41.39 17.46
C THR A 32 -23.98 41.93 18.78
N PRO A 33 -22.82 41.44 19.32
CA PRO A 33 -21.93 40.29 18.96
C PRO A 33 -21.53 39.35 20.14
N LEU A 34 -20.77 38.25 19.89
CA LEU A 34 -19.46 37.96 20.54
C LEU A 34 -18.79 36.61 20.14
N SER A 35 -17.53 36.71 19.72
CA SER A 35 -16.39 35.76 19.84
C SER A 35 -16.54 34.24 19.57
N ALA A 36 -15.71 33.77 18.62
CA ALA A 36 -15.36 32.37 18.31
C ALA A 36 -14.40 31.74 19.40
N PRO A 37 -13.92 30.47 19.33
CA PRO A 37 -13.61 29.67 18.13
C PRO A 37 -14.24 28.27 18.03
N VAL A 38 -14.52 27.86 16.78
CA VAL A 38 -14.82 26.47 16.41
C VAL A 38 -13.51 25.69 16.25
N GLN A 39 -13.37 24.57 16.96
CA GLN A 39 -12.27 23.63 16.76
C GLN A 39 -12.50 22.77 15.50
N ALA A 40 -11.44 22.53 14.74
CA ALA A 40 -11.47 21.62 13.60
C ALA A 40 -11.60 20.15 14.06
N PRO A 41 -12.33 19.28 13.33
CA PRO A 41 -12.38 17.86 13.63
C PRO A 41 -11.05 17.19 13.25
N VAL A 42 -10.18 16.98 14.23
CA VAL A 42 -8.96 16.19 14.06
C VAL A 42 -9.32 14.71 14.10
N SER A 43 -8.93 13.96 13.07
CA SER A 43 -9.07 12.50 13.05
C SER A 43 -8.01 11.85 13.95
N HIS A 44 -8.27 11.82 15.26
CA HIS A 44 -7.47 11.07 16.22
C HIS A 44 -8.01 9.65 16.40
N TYR A 45 -7.23 8.66 15.96
CA TYR A 45 -7.25 7.34 16.59
C TYR A 45 -6.43 7.42 17.89
N PRO A 46 -7.00 7.10 19.07
CA PRO A 46 -6.24 7.11 20.31
C PRO A 46 -5.46 5.80 20.47
N THR A 47 -4.14 5.88 20.37
CA THR A 47 -3.25 4.88 20.96
C THR A 47 -3.19 5.14 22.46
N TYR A 48 -3.70 4.25 23.31
CA TYR A 48 -3.49 4.35 24.76
C TYR A 48 -3.12 3.02 25.40
N ILE A 49 -1.92 3.03 25.97
CA ILE A 49 -1.41 2.07 26.94
C ILE A 49 -2.13 2.32 28.26
N ALA A 50 -2.56 1.26 28.95
CA ALA A 50 -3.10 1.35 30.30
C ALA A 50 -1.97 1.22 31.33
N GLU A 51 -1.53 2.32 31.92
CA GLU A 51 -0.66 2.31 33.10
C GLU A 51 -1.44 2.67 34.36
N TYR A 52 -1.40 1.76 35.33
CA TYR A 52 -1.72 2.02 36.73
C TYR A 52 -0.49 2.62 37.42
N GLN A 53 -0.57 3.86 37.92
CA GLN A 53 0.22 4.25 39.10
C GLN A 53 -0.35 5.48 39.83
N LEU A 54 0.08 5.66 41.08
CA LEU A 54 -0.60 6.46 42.10
C LEU A 54 -0.44 7.97 41.90
N LYS A 55 -1.49 8.72 42.27
CA LYS A 55 -1.39 10.16 42.51
C LYS A 55 -0.49 10.46 43.70
N SER A 56 0.58 11.22 43.48
CA SER A 56 1.13 12.13 44.48
C SER A 56 1.67 13.38 43.78
N GLN A 57 1.15 14.55 44.16
CA GLN A 57 1.70 15.85 43.77
C GLN A 57 2.33 16.52 45.00
N PRO A 58 3.48 17.19 44.87
CA PRO A 58 4.08 17.95 45.95
C PRO A 58 3.50 19.37 46.01
N GLN A 59 3.32 19.91 47.22
CA GLN A 59 3.33 21.35 47.48
C GLN A 59 4.21 21.67 48.70
N SER A 60 4.74 22.89 48.68
CA SER A 60 5.94 23.35 49.39
C SER A 60 5.71 23.68 50.88
N PRO A 61 6.76 23.96 51.69
CA PRO A 61 6.75 23.70 53.14
C PRO A 61 6.34 24.90 54.01
N VAL A 62 5.75 24.59 55.18
CA VAL A 62 5.72 25.46 56.38
C VAL A 62 5.92 24.58 57.65
N SER A 63 6.59 25.15 58.65
CA SER A 63 7.17 24.52 59.84
C SER A 63 6.19 23.96 60.90
N PRO A 64 6.63 23.11 61.86
CA PRO A 64 5.77 22.30 62.75
C PRO A 64 5.46 22.97 64.10
N PRO A 65 4.62 22.35 64.97
CA PRO A 65 5.25 21.63 66.10
C PRO A 65 4.50 20.39 66.67
N GLN A 66 5.30 19.40 67.09
CA GLN A 66 5.24 18.62 68.36
C GLN A 66 4.02 17.76 68.79
N HIS A 67 4.35 16.74 69.62
CA HIS A 67 3.50 15.87 70.46
C HIS A 67 2.63 14.80 69.76
N SER A 68 2.38 13.60 70.33
CA SER A 68 3.16 12.68 71.19
C SER A 68 2.34 11.39 71.42
N HIS A 69 2.96 10.31 71.87
CA HIS A 69 2.36 8.99 72.23
C HIS A 69 1.88 8.14 71.03
N SER A 70 2.40 6.92 70.79
CA SER A 70 2.41 5.71 71.63
C SER A 70 1.05 5.01 71.72
N LEU A 71 0.87 3.91 70.98
CA LEU A 71 0.44 2.59 71.49
C LEU A 71 0.29 1.55 70.35
N ASN A 72 1.09 0.49 70.43
CA ASN A 72 0.75 -0.85 69.93
C ASN A 72 -0.05 -1.59 71.05
N PRO A 73 -0.68 -2.77 70.84
CA PRO A 73 -0.85 -3.56 69.60
C PRO A 73 -2.31 -4.01 69.33
N GLY A 74 -2.58 -4.63 68.17
CA GLY A 74 -3.87 -5.29 67.91
C GLY A 74 -3.76 -6.40 66.86
N LYS A 75 -3.89 -7.67 67.27
CA LYS A 75 -3.87 -8.83 66.35
C LYS A 75 -5.19 -8.93 65.56
N GLY A 76 -5.10 -9.00 64.24
CA GLY A 76 -6.24 -9.33 63.35
C GLY A 76 -5.82 -10.37 62.31
N ASN A 77 -6.32 -11.60 62.44
CA ASN A 77 -6.03 -12.67 61.49
C ASN A 77 -6.80 -12.45 60.17
N TYR A 78 -6.10 -12.31 59.05
CA TYR A 78 -6.67 -12.58 57.73
C TYR A 78 -5.72 -13.51 56.95
N ARG A 79 -6.20 -14.71 56.61
CA ARG A 79 -5.53 -15.62 55.67
C ARG A 79 -5.73 -15.10 54.24
N PRO A 80 -4.67 -14.97 53.43
CA PRO A 80 -4.83 -14.98 51.98
C PRO A 80 -5.28 -16.37 51.52
N TYR A 81 -6.16 -16.44 50.52
CA TYR A 81 -6.44 -17.69 49.81
C TYR A 81 -5.20 -18.12 49.01
N PRO A 82 -4.82 -19.41 49.02
CA PRO A 82 -3.78 -19.90 48.13
C PRO A 82 -4.29 -19.95 46.68
N SER A 83 -3.54 -19.36 45.77
CA SER A 83 -3.70 -19.57 44.32
C SER A 83 -3.58 -21.07 44.01
N PRO A 84 -4.49 -21.67 43.22
CA PRO A 84 -4.36 -23.08 42.85
C PRO A 84 -3.24 -23.25 41.82
N THR A 85 -2.04 -23.61 42.29
CA THR A 85 -0.99 -24.16 41.45
C THR A 85 -1.49 -25.48 40.84
N PRO A 86 -1.55 -25.65 39.50
CA PRO A 86 -1.81 -26.97 38.93
C PRO A 86 -0.60 -27.87 39.22
N ALA A 87 -0.84 -28.95 39.96
CA ALA A 87 0.22 -29.87 40.36
C ALA A 87 0.70 -30.73 39.16
N PRO A 88 2.01 -31.04 39.06
CA PRO A 88 2.57 -31.77 37.92
C PRO A 88 2.40 -33.28 38.08
N PHE A 89 1.34 -33.86 37.50
CA PHE A 89 1.07 -35.32 37.56
C PHE A 89 0.27 -35.80 36.33
N PRO A 90 0.29 -37.11 36.02
CA PRO A 90 1.47 -37.91 35.68
C PRO A 90 1.32 -38.51 34.26
N ILE A 91 2.36 -39.10 33.69
CA ILE A 91 2.26 -39.82 32.41
C ILE A 91 1.54 -41.17 32.63
N PRO A 92 0.40 -41.45 31.99
CA PRO A 92 -0.12 -42.81 31.87
C PRO A 92 0.51 -43.46 30.64
N GLY A 93 1.34 -44.47 30.86
CA GLY A 93 1.87 -45.28 29.77
C GLY A 93 0.79 -46.16 29.12
N SER A 94 1.12 -46.69 27.94
CA SER A 94 0.32 -47.63 27.14
C SER A 94 -0.98 -47.11 26.49
N LEU A 95 -0.86 -46.68 25.23
CA LEU A 95 -1.71 -47.19 24.14
C LEU A 95 -1.05 -47.03 22.75
N ILE A 96 0.28 -47.21 22.69
CA ILE A 96 0.99 -47.54 21.44
C ILE A 96 0.70 -49.02 21.14
N SER A 97 -0.50 -49.29 20.63
CA SER A 97 -0.93 -50.57 20.07
C SER A 97 -2.36 -50.42 19.52
N LYS A 98 -2.50 -50.05 18.22
CA LYS A 98 -3.67 -50.25 17.32
C LYS A 98 -3.77 -49.31 16.09
N ILE A 99 -2.74 -48.50 15.78
CA ILE A 99 -2.68 -47.71 14.52
C ILE A 99 -1.39 -48.04 13.72
N GLU A 100 -0.90 -49.28 13.82
CA GLU A 100 0.13 -49.84 12.92
C GLU A 100 -0.36 -51.09 12.16
N GLU A 101 -1.59 -51.56 12.43
CA GLU A 101 -2.18 -52.79 11.84
C GLU A 101 -3.20 -52.53 10.71
N ARG A 102 -3.16 -51.36 10.06
CA ARG A 102 -4.06 -51.08 8.90
C ARG A 102 -3.40 -50.60 7.61
N GLU A 103 -2.10 -50.34 7.59
CA GLU A 103 -1.35 -50.05 6.36
C GLU A 103 -0.42 -51.20 5.91
N ALA A 104 -0.32 -52.27 6.71
CA ALA A 104 0.46 -53.48 6.41
C ALA A 104 -0.33 -54.63 5.75
N MET A 105 -1.49 -54.35 5.14
CA MET A 105 -2.33 -55.35 4.43
C MET A 105 -2.74 -54.89 3.01
N ALA A 106 -1.75 -54.45 2.22
CA ALA A 106 -1.93 -54.20 0.78
C ALA A 106 -0.74 -54.63 -0.10
N MET A 107 0.30 -55.24 0.46
CA MET A 107 1.40 -55.84 -0.30
C MET A 107 1.85 -57.16 0.32
N THR A 108 1.47 -58.30 -0.28
CA THR A 108 2.33 -59.45 -0.57
C THR A 108 1.57 -60.56 -1.31
N ASN A 109 2.27 -61.20 -2.24
CA ASN A 109 1.99 -62.52 -2.86
C ASN A 109 1.05 -62.59 -4.07
N SER A 110 1.66 -62.44 -5.25
CA SER A 110 1.62 -63.49 -6.27
C SER A 110 3.05 -63.80 -6.72
N GLN A 111 3.42 -65.08 -6.79
CA GLN A 111 4.77 -65.56 -7.15
C GLN A 111 4.80 -66.14 -8.58
N ASN A 112 6.03 -66.42 -9.06
CA ASN A 112 6.39 -67.27 -10.22
C ASN A 112 6.29 -66.59 -11.62
N SER A 113 7.25 -66.73 -12.54
CA SER A 113 8.58 -67.38 -12.46
C SER A 113 9.52 -66.92 -13.59
N THR A 114 10.83 -66.83 -13.30
CA THR A 114 12.01 -67.06 -14.19
C THR A 114 12.07 -66.49 -15.62
N ALA A 115 13.01 -65.56 -15.86
CA ALA A 115 14.18 -65.77 -16.73
C ALA A 115 15.27 -64.67 -16.50
N VAL A 116 16.54 -65.03 -16.67
CA VAL A 116 17.78 -64.24 -16.42
C VAL A 116 18.70 -64.49 -17.65
N PRO A 117 19.35 -63.48 -18.28
CA PRO A 117 20.65 -63.01 -17.78
C PRO A 117 21.04 -61.52 -17.94
N LEU A 118 22.05 -61.19 -17.12
CA LEU A 118 22.90 -59.98 -16.97
C LEU A 118 23.93 -59.82 -18.12
N PRO A 119 24.93 -58.90 -18.08
CA PRO A 119 24.98 -57.45 -17.70
C PRO A 119 25.79 -56.58 -18.72
N GLN A 120 26.05 -55.29 -18.39
CA GLN A 120 27.33 -54.50 -18.58
C GLN A 120 27.17 -53.05 -19.11
N SER A 121 27.24 -52.07 -18.17
CA SER A 121 28.04 -50.81 -18.22
C SER A 121 27.90 -49.82 -19.44
N PRO A 122 28.72 -48.74 -19.61
CA PRO A 122 28.32 -47.37 -19.19
C PRO A 122 28.48 -46.23 -20.27
N VAL A 123 28.45 -44.96 -19.81
CA VAL A 123 29.09 -43.71 -20.37
C VAL A 123 28.23 -42.66 -21.17
N SER A 124 28.25 -41.41 -20.66
CA SER A 124 28.21 -40.03 -21.27
C SER A 124 27.07 -39.46 -22.19
N ASN A 125 26.59 -38.27 -21.79
CA ASN A 125 26.33 -37.01 -22.56
C ASN A 125 25.32 -36.98 -23.75
N PRO A 126 24.89 -35.79 -24.25
CA PRO A 126 24.35 -34.63 -23.51
C PRO A 126 23.09 -33.98 -24.20
N GLU A 127 22.56 -32.92 -23.57
CA GLU A 127 21.93 -31.72 -24.17
C GLU A 127 20.56 -31.72 -24.93
N GLU A 128 20.00 -30.51 -24.89
CA GLU A 128 18.91 -29.85 -25.63
C GLU A 128 17.41 -30.21 -25.48
N THR A 129 16.73 -29.23 -24.89
CA THR A 129 15.32 -28.85 -24.94
C THR A 129 14.80 -28.48 -26.34
N VAL A 130 13.55 -28.84 -26.66
CA VAL A 130 12.58 -27.95 -27.35
C VAL A 130 11.17 -28.22 -26.82
N GLY A 131 10.37 -27.18 -26.58
CA GLY A 131 8.97 -27.28 -26.14
C GLY A 131 7.96 -27.20 -27.29
N PHE A 132 6.67 -27.45 -27.00
CA PHE A 132 5.57 -27.24 -27.93
C PHE A 132 4.44 -26.42 -27.30
N SER A 133 3.79 -25.61 -28.16
CA SER A 133 2.59 -24.82 -27.89
C SER A 133 1.53 -25.09 -29.00
N PRO A 134 0.26 -24.69 -28.84
CA PRO A 134 -0.87 -25.52 -29.28
C PRO A 134 -1.45 -25.26 -30.69
N VAL A 135 -2.22 -26.25 -31.13
CA VAL A 135 -3.25 -26.22 -32.19
C VAL A 135 -4.31 -25.14 -31.86
N GLY A 136 -4.96 -24.39 -32.76
CA GLY A 136 -4.98 -24.27 -34.24
C GLY A 136 -6.21 -23.40 -34.64
N GLY A 137 -6.49 -23.00 -35.88
CA GLY A 137 -5.81 -23.19 -37.17
C GLY A 137 -6.82 -23.44 -38.32
N ARG A 138 -7.03 -22.50 -39.26
CA ARG A 138 -7.66 -22.77 -40.58
C ARG A 138 -7.21 -21.81 -41.69
N GLU A 139 -7.07 -22.37 -42.90
CA GLU A 139 -6.40 -21.82 -44.09
C GLU A 139 -7.31 -20.88 -44.91
N VAL A 140 -6.83 -20.16 -45.95
CA VAL A 140 -6.66 -20.60 -47.36
C VAL A 140 -6.16 -19.37 -48.17
N THR A 141 -5.28 -19.37 -49.18
CA THR A 141 -4.23 -20.27 -49.75
C THR A 141 -3.36 -19.42 -50.71
N GLY A 142 -2.06 -19.72 -50.93
CA GLY A 142 -1.29 -19.13 -52.05
C GLY A 142 0.24 -19.23 -51.94
N PHE A 143 0.84 -20.23 -52.59
CA PHE A 143 2.29 -20.47 -52.75
C PHE A 143 2.89 -19.71 -53.98
N PRO A 144 4.22 -19.65 -54.20
CA PRO A 144 5.38 -19.91 -53.31
C PRO A 144 6.45 -18.76 -53.31
N PRO A 145 7.45 -18.81 -52.40
CA PRO A 145 8.62 -17.93 -52.42
C PRO A 145 9.91 -18.61 -52.92
N THR A 146 10.86 -17.82 -53.45
CA THR A 146 12.29 -18.18 -53.54
C THR A 146 13.16 -16.94 -53.33
N GLY A 147 14.05 -16.97 -52.33
CA GLY A 147 15.26 -16.12 -52.31
C GLY A 147 16.47 -16.94 -52.82
N PRO A 148 17.70 -16.67 -52.34
CA PRO A 148 18.26 -15.37 -51.95
C PRO A 148 19.67 -15.14 -52.58
N HIS A 149 20.36 -14.08 -52.12
CA HIS A 149 21.83 -13.83 -52.18
C HIS A 149 22.42 -12.91 -53.29
N SER A 150 22.91 -11.75 -52.81
CA SER A 150 24.22 -11.10 -53.07
C SER A 150 24.80 -10.99 -54.49
N CYS A 151 25.09 -9.76 -54.95
CA CYS A 151 26.45 -9.17 -54.89
C CYS A 151 26.56 -7.80 -55.60
N ASN A 152 27.62 -7.04 -55.27
CA ASN A 152 27.92 -5.70 -55.80
C ASN A 152 28.39 -5.71 -57.27
N ILE A 153 27.88 -4.81 -58.11
CA ILE A 153 28.60 -4.25 -59.29
C ILE A 153 28.16 -2.78 -59.51
N THR A 154 29.11 -1.90 -59.81
CA THR A 154 28.95 -0.55 -60.40
C THR A 154 29.83 -0.44 -61.66
N PRO A 155 29.76 0.65 -62.46
CA PRO A 155 28.59 1.21 -63.14
C PRO A 155 28.87 1.45 -64.67
N ILE A 156 27.84 1.64 -65.52
CA ILE A 156 28.05 2.16 -66.89
C ILE A 156 27.06 3.29 -67.25
N SER A 157 27.65 4.34 -67.83
CA SER A 157 27.11 5.64 -68.28
C SER A 157 26.08 5.59 -69.42
N SER A 158 25.11 6.52 -69.40
CA SER A 158 24.86 7.41 -70.56
C SER A 158 24.12 8.70 -70.15
N ALA A 159 24.54 9.83 -70.70
CA ALA A 159 24.14 11.19 -70.31
C ALA A 159 22.80 11.70 -70.90
N ILE A 160 22.24 12.76 -70.28
CA ILE A 160 21.72 13.99 -70.91
C ILE A 160 21.77 15.13 -69.86
N SER A 161 21.95 16.38 -70.29
CA SER A 161 22.54 17.45 -69.46
C SER A 161 21.63 18.67 -69.17
N ARG A 162 21.52 19.01 -67.87
CA ARG A 162 21.45 20.38 -67.28
C ARG A 162 20.25 21.31 -67.60
N PRO A 163 20.04 22.42 -66.86
CA PRO A 163 20.47 22.76 -65.48
C PRO A 163 19.33 23.29 -64.57
N SER A 164 19.45 23.11 -63.24
CA SER A 164 18.85 24.01 -62.25
C SER A 164 19.75 24.11 -61.01
N VAL A 165 20.21 25.32 -60.70
CA VAL A 165 21.02 25.59 -59.50
C VAL A 165 20.08 25.78 -58.31
N VAL A 166 20.12 24.85 -57.35
CA VAL A 166 19.67 25.09 -55.98
C VAL A 166 20.77 24.60 -55.06
N SER A 167 21.26 25.51 -54.20
CA SER A 167 22.28 25.20 -53.21
C SER A 167 21.75 24.18 -52.21
N THR A 168 22.20 22.92 -52.31
CA THR A 168 22.07 21.95 -51.23
C THR A 168 23.03 22.36 -50.12
N LEU A 169 22.53 23.13 -49.15
CA LEU A 169 23.20 23.33 -47.87
C LEU A 169 23.43 21.97 -47.21
N ASP A 170 24.66 21.70 -46.81
CA ASP A 170 25.11 20.44 -46.24
C ASP A 170 24.28 20.04 -45.01
N TYR A 171 23.58 18.91 -45.11
CA TYR A 171 22.78 18.33 -44.02
C TYR A 171 23.62 17.42 -43.10
N SER A 172 24.93 17.64 -43.02
CA SER A 172 25.93 16.65 -42.57
C SER A 172 26.88 17.15 -41.46
N SER A 173 26.37 17.92 -40.49
CA SER A 173 27.12 18.21 -39.25
C SER A 173 26.25 18.59 -38.03
N GLN A 174 25.20 17.81 -37.73
CA GLN A 174 24.62 17.86 -36.38
C GLN A 174 25.52 17.09 -35.42
N GLN A 175 26.46 17.78 -34.79
CA GLN A 175 27.13 17.22 -33.61
C GLN A 175 26.12 17.10 -32.47
N PRO A 176 26.14 16.01 -31.68
CA PRO A 176 25.33 15.92 -30.49
C PRO A 176 25.75 17.02 -29.51
N TYR A 177 24.79 17.60 -28.79
CA TYR A 177 25.12 18.52 -27.70
C TYR A 177 25.91 17.76 -26.61
N GLU A 178 27.14 18.21 -26.35
CA GLU A 178 28.01 17.64 -25.32
C GLU A 178 27.86 18.42 -24.01
N TYR A 179 27.58 17.71 -22.92
CA TYR A 179 27.45 18.32 -21.61
C TYR A 179 28.81 18.78 -21.08
N THR A 180 28.94 20.07 -20.76
CA THR A 180 30.07 20.57 -19.97
C THR A 180 30.06 19.93 -18.58
N PRO A 181 31.15 19.28 -18.13
CA PRO A 181 31.21 18.69 -16.78
C PRO A 181 30.91 19.71 -15.69
N LEU A 182 30.26 19.26 -14.61
CA LEU A 182 29.95 20.10 -13.46
C LEU A 182 30.99 19.94 -12.36
N GLU A 183 31.37 21.06 -11.75
CA GLU A 183 32.08 21.05 -10.47
C GLU A 183 31.15 20.61 -9.33
N THR A 184 31.73 20.09 -8.24
CA THR A 184 30.96 19.59 -7.09
C THR A 184 30.07 20.68 -6.49
N GLY A 185 28.77 20.40 -6.39
CA GLY A 185 27.79 21.35 -5.87
C GLY A 185 27.27 22.38 -6.89
N PHE A 186 27.67 22.33 -8.16
CA PHE A 186 27.00 23.07 -9.22
C PHE A 186 25.83 22.27 -9.81
N ILE A 187 24.83 23.00 -10.31
CA ILE A 187 23.73 22.47 -11.12
C ILE A 187 23.65 23.26 -12.43
N ARG A 188 23.11 22.64 -13.49
CA ARG A 188 22.70 23.36 -14.70
C ARG A 188 21.27 23.89 -14.54
N LEU A 189 21.00 25.03 -15.14
CA LEU A 189 19.69 25.65 -15.31
C LEU A 189 19.55 26.04 -16.79
N ILE A 190 18.34 25.95 -17.34
CA ILE A 190 18.06 26.28 -18.74
C ILE A 190 17.33 27.62 -18.81
N ARG A 191 17.92 28.62 -19.48
CA ARG A 191 17.22 29.86 -19.81
C ARG A 191 16.46 29.68 -21.11
N ILE A 192 15.14 29.62 -21.02
CA ILE A 192 14.22 29.61 -22.16
C ILE A 192 14.12 31.03 -22.72
N ALA A 193 14.35 31.20 -24.02
CA ALA A 193 14.16 32.47 -24.72
C ALA A 193 12.66 32.88 -24.85
N PRO A 194 12.34 34.18 -24.97
CA PRO A 194 10.95 34.61 -25.08
C PRO A 194 10.25 34.10 -26.35
N GLY A 195 8.93 33.90 -26.26
CA GLY A 195 8.09 33.25 -27.27
C GLY A 195 7.81 34.02 -28.57
N TYR A 196 8.79 34.75 -29.13
CA TYR A 196 8.68 35.36 -30.47
C TYR A 196 9.19 34.47 -31.61
N LYS A 197 9.88 33.37 -31.30
CA LYS A 197 10.31 32.35 -32.26
C LYS A 197 9.47 31.08 -32.15
N THR A 198 9.30 30.38 -33.27
CA THR A 198 8.56 29.11 -33.35
C THR A 198 9.26 27.98 -32.60
N ILE A 199 10.59 27.87 -32.75
CA ILE A 199 11.43 26.94 -31.99
C ILE A 199 11.71 27.52 -30.61
N ILE A 200 11.79 26.66 -29.59
CA ILE A 200 12.26 27.02 -28.25
C ILE A 200 13.79 27.08 -28.30
N GLU A 201 14.34 28.29 -28.14
CA GLU A 201 15.79 28.52 -27.98
C GLU A 201 16.15 28.60 -26.51
N CYS A 202 17.31 28.05 -26.16
CA CYS A 202 17.78 27.82 -24.80
C CYS A 202 19.27 28.13 -24.65
N GLU A 203 19.64 28.68 -23.50
CA GLU A 203 21.02 28.89 -23.01
C GLU A 203 21.21 28.07 -21.73
N VAL A 204 22.37 27.45 -21.53
CA VAL A 204 22.70 26.66 -20.33
C VAL A 204 23.51 27.49 -19.35
N ILE A 205 23.06 27.53 -18.11
CA ILE A 205 23.68 28.32 -17.04
C ILE A 205 24.06 27.39 -15.91
N GLN A 206 25.34 27.34 -15.56
CA GLN A 206 25.80 26.68 -14.34
C GLN A 206 25.62 27.61 -13.13
N ALA A 207 25.11 27.08 -12.02
CA ALA A 207 24.94 27.81 -10.77
C ALA A 207 25.29 26.93 -9.57
N LEU A 208 25.94 27.51 -8.55
CA LEU A 208 26.23 26.82 -7.30
C LEU A 208 24.91 26.57 -6.54
N ILE A 209 24.67 25.35 -6.07
CA ILE A 209 23.40 24.95 -5.44
C ILE A 209 23.05 25.78 -4.20
N THR A 210 24.07 26.29 -3.48
CA THR A 210 23.90 27.15 -2.31
C THR A 210 23.65 28.63 -2.64
N ASN A 211 23.80 29.05 -3.90
CA ASN A 211 23.62 30.43 -4.35
C ASN A 211 23.05 30.46 -5.79
N THR A 212 21.85 29.92 -5.95
CA THR A 212 21.15 29.88 -7.23
C THR A 212 20.43 31.20 -7.53
N PRO A 213 20.35 31.65 -8.80
CA PRO A 213 19.37 32.67 -9.22
C PRO A 213 17.92 32.18 -8.99
N GLN A 214 16.92 33.03 -9.21
CA GLN A 214 15.53 32.57 -9.18
C GLN A 214 15.21 31.74 -10.44
N TYR A 215 14.76 30.50 -10.24
CA TYR A 215 14.31 29.58 -11.29
C TYR A 215 13.02 28.86 -10.91
N VAL A 216 12.39 28.27 -11.93
CA VAL A 216 11.23 27.36 -11.79
C VAL A 216 11.70 25.91 -11.91
N ALA A 217 11.42 25.07 -10.93
CA ALA A 217 11.63 23.62 -11.08
C ALA A 217 10.40 23.00 -11.77
N VAL A 218 10.61 22.21 -12.82
CA VAL A 218 9.54 21.57 -13.60
C VAL A 218 9.30 20.15 -13.08
N SER A 219 8.06 19.87 -12.70
CA SER A 219 7.59 18.58 -12.21
C SER A 219 6.69 17.95 -13.27
N TYR A 220 7.19 16.96 -14.02
CA TYR A 220 6.53 16.44 -15.22
C TYR A 220 6.81 14.95 -15.46
N THR A 221 5.89 14.24 -16.11
CA THR A 221 6.11 12.87 -16.61
C THR A 221 7.04 12.89 -17.82
N TRP A 222 8.04 12.00 -17.90
CA TRP A 222 8.95 12.00 -19.05
C TRP A 222 8.23 11.74 -20.38
N GLY A 223 7.19 10.91 -20.40
CA GLY A 223 6.44 10.55 -21.61
C GLY A 223 7.13 9.43 -22.39
N ASP A 224 6.75 9.27 -23.66
CA ASP A 224 7.44 8.35 -24.57
C ASP A 224 8.79 8.95 -24.98
N VAL A 225 9.86 8.16 -24.83
CA VAL A 225 11.23 8.56 -25.22
C VAL A 225 11.47 8.48 -26.74
N GLY A 226 10.60 7.79 -27.48
CA GLY A 226 10.59 7.79 -28.94
C GLY A 226 9.89 9.01 -29.56
N ASP A 227 8.91 9.60 -28.86
CA ASP A 227 8.16 10.76 -29.35
C ASP A 227 8.82 12.08 -28.90
N THR A 228 9.58 12.69 -29.82
CA THR A 228 10.45 13.83 -29.51
C THR A 228 10.23 15.04 -30.43
N LYS A 229 10.48 16.23 -29.88
CA LYS A 229 10.58 17.51 -30.60
C LYS A 229 11.93 18.14 -30.33
N ASN A 230 12.49 18.80 -31.34
CA ASN A 230 13.77 19.49 -31.19
C ASN A 230 13.59 20.87 -30.56
N ILE A 231 14.46 21.17 -29.61
CA ILE A 231 14.77 22.52 -29.15
C ILE A 231 16.17 22.92 -29.64
N ASP A 232 16.49 24.21 -29.57
CA ASP A 232 17.83 24.72 -29.87
C ASP A 232 18.52 25.09 -28.56
N ILE A 233 19.63 24.42 -28.24
CA ILE A 233 20.51 24.75 -27.11
C ILE A 233 21.82 25.24 -27.70
N GLU A 234 22.10 26.53 -27.57
CA GLU A 234 23.37 27.16 -27.97
C GLU A 234 23.78 26.88 -29.44
N GLY A 235 22.80 26.76 -30.35
CA GLY A 235 22.99 26.44 -31.76
C GLY A 235 22.90 24.94 -32.09
N SER A 236 22.83 24.08 -31.07
CA SER A 236 22.72 22.62 -31.20
C SER A 236 21.26 22.18 -31.10
N ARG A 237 20.79 21.40 -32.09
CA ARG A 237 19.45 20.80 -32.04
C ARG A 237 19.43 19.61 -31.09
N VAL A 238 18.66 19.72 -30.01
CA VAL A 238 18.53 18.68 -29.00
C VAL A 238 17.10 18.12 -29.01
N PRO A 239 16.90 16.82 -29.25
CA PRO A 239 15.59 16.19 -29.14
C PRO A 239 15.21 16.01 -27.67
N ILE A 240 14.03 16.52 -27.30
CA ILE A 240 13.39 16.29 -26.00
C ILE A 240 12.03 15.63 -26.21
N THR A 241 11.50 14.94 -25.21
CA THR A 241 10.17 14.33 -25.33
C THR A 241 9.10 15.39 -25.57
N VAL A 242 8.04 15.04 -26.32
CA VAL A 242 6.92 15.95 -26.59
C VAL A 242 6.30 16.50 -25.29
N ASN A 243 6.31 15.72 -24.21
CA ASN A 243 5.77 16.17 -22.93
C ASN A 243 6.66 17.22 -22.23
N LEU A 244 8.00 17.10 -22.29
CA LEU A 244 8.87 18.17 -21.80
C LEU A 244 8.75 19.41 -22.69
N TYR A 245 8.68 19.24 -24.02
CA TYR A 245 8.49 20.36 -24.94
C TYR A 245 7.22 21.16 -24.58
N GLY A 246 6.09 20.48 -24.34
CA GLY A 246 4.84 21.11 -23.90
C GLY A 246 4.97 21.84 -22.56
N ALA A 247 5.69 21.27 -21.60
CA ALA A 247 5.96 21.92 -20.31
C ALA A 247 6.79 23.20 -20.46
N LEU A 248 7.86 23.16 -21.27
CA LEU A 248 8.70 24.34 -21.55
C LEU A 248 7.92 25.41 -22.32
N GLU A 249 7.07 25.02 -23.28
CA GLU A 249 6.21 25.92 -24.03
C GLU A 249 5.17 26.60 -23.15
N ALA A 250 4.50 25.87 -22.25
CA ALA A 250 3.54 26.42 -21.30
C ALA A 250 4.18 27.36 -20.25
N LEU A 251 5.48 27.23 -20.00
CA LEU A 251 6.25 28.13 -19.14
C LEU A 251 6.86 29.33 -19.88
N ARG A 252 6.97 29.26 -21.21
CA ARG A 252 7.63 30.28 -22.05
C ARG A 252 6.81 31.57 -22.07
N GLN A 253 7.43 32.67 -21.62
CA GLN A 253 6.79 33.99 -21.61
C GLN A 253 7.01 34.74 -22.94
N ARG A 254 6.07 35.61 -23.31
CA ARG A 254 6.12 36.33 -24.61
C ARG A 254 7.24 37.37 -24.71
N GLN A 255 7.61 38.01 -23.60
CA GLN A 255 8.50 39.19 -23.59
C GLN A 255 9.77 39.01 -22.73
N SER A 256 9.88 37.94 -21.97
CA SER A 256 10.90 37.72 -20.95
C SER A 256 11.43 36.28 -21.00
N SER A 257 12.72 36.10 -20.73
CA SER A 257 13.31 34.76 -20.62
C SER A 257 12.90 34.13 -19.29
N VAL A 258 12.68 32.81 -19.27
CA VAL A 258 12.37 32.07 -18.03
C VAL A 258 13.50 31.10 -17.73
N LEU A 259 14.01 31.13 -16.50
CA LEU A 259 15.04 30.20 -16.04
C LEU A 259 14.36 28.98 -15.39
N VAL A 260 14.65 27.79 -15.89
CA VAL A 260 14.03 26.54 -15.43
C VAL A 260 15.05 25.48 -15.04
N TRP A 261 14.64 24.56 -14.18
CA TRP A 261 15.31 23.28 -13.96
C TRP A 261 14.38 22.14 -14.39
N ALA A 262 14.88 21.25 -15.26
CA ALA A 262 14.22 20.03 -15.68
C ALA A 262 15.27 18.92 -15.80
N ASP A 263 15.03 17.76 -15.17
CA ASP A 263 15.99 16.68 -15.02
C ASP A 263 16.56 16.15 -16.34
N ALA A 264 15.73 15.97 -17.38
CA ALA A 264 16.19 15.48 -18.69
C ALA A 264 17.09 16.46 -19.48
N LEU A 265 17.22 17.72 -19.06
CA LEU A 265 18.08 18.74 -19.68
C LEU A 265 19.17 19.28 -18.77
N CYS A 266 18.97 19.25 -17.45
CA CYS A 266 19.93 19.81 -16.49
C CYS A 266 20.96 18.77 -16.02
N VAL A 267 20.63 17.48 -16.14
CA VAL A 267 21.46 16.34 -15.74
C VAL A 267 21.86 15.55 -16.98
N ASP A 268 23.14 15.22 -17.11
CA ASP A 268 23.59 14.25 -18.11
C ASP A 268 23.12 12.84 -17.71
N GLN A 269 22.00 12.43 -18.30
CA GLN A 269 21.36 11.14 -18.03
C GLN A 269 22.21 9.93 -18.47
N LYS A 270 23.26 10.13 -19.28
CA LYS A 270 24.21 9.09 -19.67
C LYS A 270 25.34 8.93 -18.65
N ASN A 271 25.67 9.98 -17.91
CA ASN A 271 26.66 9.94 -16.84
C ASN A 271 26.03 9.45 -15.53
N THR A 272 26.28 8.18 -15.18
CA THR A 272 25.68 7.55 -13.99
C THR A 272 26.19 8.19 -12.67
N GLU A 273 27.41 8.69 -12.63
CA GLU A 273 27.94 9.41 -11.46
C GLU A 273 27.27 10.78 -11.30
N GLU A 274 27.14 11.54 -12.39
CA GLU A 274 26.46 12.83 -12.38
C GLU A 274 24.96 12.70 -12.03
N ARG A 275 24.29 11.67 -12.56
CA ARG A 275 22.90 11.34 -12.19
C ARG A 275 22.78 11.02 -10.70
N SER A 276 23.68 10.19 -10.17
CA SER A 276 23.70 9.83 -8.74
C SER A 276 23.91 11.06 -7.85
N HIS A 277 24.84 11.95 -8.23
CA HIS A 277 25.09 13.21 -7.53
C HIS A 277 23.87 14.15 -7.54
N HIS A 278 23.24 14.35 -8.69
CA HIS A 278 22.05 15.19 -8.80
C HIS A 278 20.86 14.64 -8.02
N VAL A 279 20.64 13.32 -8.02
CA VAL A 279 19.55 12.71 -7.25
C VAL A 279 19.74 12.93 -5.75
N GLN A 280 20.97 12.91 -5.24
CA GLN A 280 21.26 13.32 -3.85
C GLN A 280 20.86 14.80 -3.58
N LEU A 281 20.98 15.67 -4.59
CA LEU A 281 20.70 17.11 -4.53
C LEU A 281 19.24 17.51 -4.83
N ILE A 282 18.38 16.64 -5.38
CA ILE A 282 16.99 16.96 -5.77
C ILE A 282 16.23 17.73 -4.68
N HIS A 283 16.38 17.33 -3.42
CA HIS A 283 15.76 18.00 -2.29
C HIS A 283 16.12 19.49 -2.17
N GLN A 284 17.38 19.86 -2.44
CA GLN A 284 17.84 21.25 -2.45
C GLN A 284 17.34 21.97 -3.71
N ILE A 285 17.33 21.29 -4.85
CA ILE A 285 16.87 21.85 -6.13
C ILE A 285 15.40 22.29 -6.04
N TYR A 286 14.52 21.46 -5.48
CA TYR A 286 13.11 21.83 -5.29
C TYR A 286 12.88 22.80 -4.12
N ALA A 287 13.72 22.77 -3.08
CA ALA A 287 13.66 23.73 -1.98
C ALA A 287 14.15 25.13 -2.39
N ASN A 288 15.17 25.23 -3.24
CA ASN A 288 15.78 26.49 -3.64
C ASN A 288 14.98 27.21 -4.75
N ALA A 289 14.29 26.45 -5.60
CA ALA A 289 13.39 26.98 -6.62
C ALA A 289 12.45 28.08 -6.06
N ALA A 290 12.22 29.12 -6.85
CA ALA A 290 11.24 30.17 -6.52
C ALA A 290 9.80 29.64 -6.68
N PHE A 291 9.63 28.64 -7.54
CA PHE A 291 8.36 28.05 -7.91
C PHE A 291 8.54 26.61 -8.41
N VAL A 292 7.57 25.74 -8.14
CA VAL A 292 7.48 24.41 -8.76
C VAL A 292 6.28 24.40 -9.71
N ALA A 293 6.55 24.18 -10.99
CA ALA A 293 5.53 24.06 -12.01
C ALA A 293 5.23 22.58 -12.27
N ILE A 294 4.07 22.13 -11.80
CA ILE A 294 3.56 20.79 -12.13
C ILE A 294 2.97 20.83 -13.53
N TRP A 295 3.42 19.95 -14.42
CA TRP A 295 2.88 19.76 -15.75
C TRP A 295 2.15 18.42 -15.84
N LEU A 296 0.83 18.48 -15.97
CA LEU A 296 -0.02 17.27 -16.10
C LEU A 296 -0.10 16.73 -17.54
N GLY A 297 0.54 17.38 -18.51
CA GLY A 297 0.39 17.09 -19.94
C GLY A 297 -0.45 18.13 -20.69
N PRO A 298 -0.63 17.95 -22.01
CA PRO A 298 -1.46 18.83 -22.84
C PRO A 298 -2.94 18.84 -22.41
N GLU A 299 -3.70 19.73 -23.02
CA GLU A 299 -5.16 19.69 -22.95
C GLU A 299 -5.67 18.43 -23.66
N ASP A 300 -6.41 17.61 -22.92
CA ASP A 300 -6.98 16.34 -23.40
C ASP A 300 -8.02 15.84 -22.39
N ASN A 301 -8.98 15.03 -22.86
CA ASN A 301 -10.07 14.45 -22.06
C ASN A 301 -10.86 15.51 -21.24
N ASP A 302 -11.25 16.61 -21.91
CA ASP A 302 -12.00 17.73 -21.31
C ASP A 302 -11.29 18.41 -20.11
N SER A 303 -9.96 18.35 -20.02
CA SER A 303 -9.20 18.83 -18.86
C SER A 303 -9.45 20.29 -18.46
N THR A 304 -9.77 21.17 -19.42
CA THR A 304 -10.16 22.57 -19.14
C THR A 304 -11.45 22.63 -18.32
N ARG A 305 -12.47 21.83 -18.68
CA ARG A 305 -13.73 21.72 -17.93
C ARG A 305 -13.52 21.13 -16.54
N ALA A 306 -12.61 20.16 -16.41
CA ALA A 306 -12.20 19.64 -15.12
C ALA A 306 -11.61 20.76 -14.25
N ILE A 307 -10.69 21.58 -14.79
CA ILE A 307 -10.04 22.67 -14.06
C ILE A 307 -11.02 23.78 -13.68
N GLU A 308 -11.99 24.10 -14.55
CA GLU A 308 -13.12 24.97 -14.19
C GLU A 308 -13.95 24.41 -13.03
N LEU A 309 -14.27 23.11 -13.03
CA LEU A 309 -14.97 22.45 -11.93
C LEU A 309 -14.15 22.51 -10.63
N LEU A 310 -12.85 22.24 -10.67
CA LEU A 310 -11.97 22.36 -9.50
C LEU A 310 -11.94 23.81 -8.97
N SER A 311 -11.97 24.81 -9.86
CA SER A 311 -12.02 26.23 -9.50
C SER A 311 -13.37 26.63 -8.86
N LYS A 312 -14.50 26.08 -9.34
CA LYS A 312 -15.84 26.27 -8.76
C LYS A 312 -15.95 25.60 -7.37
N LEU A 313 -15.40 24.39 -7.22
CA LEU A 313 -15.40 23.65 -5.96
C LEU A 313 -14.45 24.25 -4.91
N ALA A 314 -13.29 24.75 -5.34
CA ALA A 314 -12.22 25.26 -4.50
C ALA A 314 -11.72 26.63 -4.95
N PRO A 315 -12.57 27.68 -4.86
CA PRO A 315 -12.15 29.07 -5.08
C PRO A 315 -11.09 29.52 -4.05
N PRO A 316 -10.46 30.68 -4.26
CA PRO A 316 -9.47 31.22 -3.32
C PRO A 316 -9.98 31.29 -1.86
N ALA A 317 -9.09 31.03 -0.91
CA ALA A 317 -9.43 30.70 0.49
C ALA A 317 -10.24 31.76 1.27
N SER A 318 -10.42 32.96 0.73
CA SER A 318 -11.32 34.00 1.25
C SER A 318 -12.82 33.72 1.01
N GLN A 319 -13.17 32.70 0.22
CA GLN A 319 -14.54 32.40 -0.19
C GLN A 319 -14.84 30.89 -0.12
N ALA A 320 -14.75 30.28 1.07
CA ALA A 320 -15.03 28.85 1.24
C ALA A 320 -16.46 28.49 0.79
N THR A 321 -16.58 27.60 -0.21
CA THR A 321 -17.87 27.15 -0.77
C THR A 321 -18.71 26.44 0.30
N PRO A 322 -19.95 26.89 0.59
CA PRO A 322 -20.83 26.22 1.55
C PRO A 322 -21.16 24.78 1.17
N ASP A 323 -21.44 23.94 2.15
CA ASP A 323 -21.63 22.49 1.95
C ASP A 323 -22.73 22.16 0.92
N GLN A 324 -23.87 22.83 1.03
CA GLN A 324 -25.02 22.70 0.12
C GLN A 324 -24.67 23.11 -1.32
N GLU A 325 -23.79 24.09 -1.47
CA GLU A 325 -23.33 24.57 -2.78
C GLU A 325 -22.38 23.54 -3.42
N VAL A 326 -21.50 22.92 -2.64
CA VAL A 326 -20.69 21.78 -3.11
C VAL A 326 -21.59 20.63 -3.59
N SER A 327 -22.61 20.24 -2.81
CA SER A 327 -23.58 19.21 -3.19
C SER A 327 -24.35 19.54 -4.48
N ARG A 328 -24.58 20.83 -4.78
CA ARG A 328 -25.17 21.31 -6.04
C ARG A 328 -24.18 21.19 -7.20
N ILE A 329 -22.98 21.77 -7.06
CA ILE A 329 -21.92 21.72 -8.08
C ILE A 329 -21.58 20.27 -8.47
N LEU A 330 -21.53 19.36 -7.50
CA LEU A 330 -21.30 17.93 -7.77
C LEU A 330 -22.48 17.24 -8.48
N ALA A 331 -23.72 17.71 -8.30
CA ALA A 331 -24.88 17.20 -9.03
C ALA A 331 -24.86 17.68 -10.49
N GLU A 332 -24.71 18.98 -10.70
CA GLU A 332 -24.60 19.59 -12.03
C GLU A 332 -23.41 18.99 -12.82
N GLY A 333 -22.26 18.82 -12.14
CA GLY A 333 -21.06 18.17 -12.68
C GLY A 333 -21.23 16.69 -13.05
N ALA A 334 -22.20 15.98 -12.45
CA ALA A 334 -22.53 14.61 -12.81
C ALA A 334 -23.38 14.54 -14.08
N GLU A 335 -24.27 15.52 -14.27
CA GLU A 335 -25.19 15.62 -15.41
C GLU A 335 -24.50 16.16 -16.66
N ASN A 336 -23.67 17.21 -16.52
CA ASN A 336 -23.02 17.89 -17.63
C ASN A 336 -21.73 17.19 -18.14
N GLY A 337 -21.15 16.27 -17.34
CA GLY A 337 -19.93 15.52 -17.64
C GLY A 337 -18.63 16.04 -17.00
N ASP A 338 -18.64 17.18 -16.30
CA ASP A 338 -17.43 17.77 -15.70
C ASP A 338 -16.77 16.83 -14.66
N LEU A 339 -17.54 15.99 -13.95
CA LEU A 339 -16.98 14.97 -13.07
C LEU A 339 -16.22 13.87 -13.82
N LEU A 340 -16.61 13.54 -15.06
CA LEU A 340 -15.87 12.57 -15.87
C LEU A 340 -14.55 13.17 -16.38
N ALA A 341 -14.55 14.46 -16.73
CA ALA A 341 -13.32 15.19 -17.01
C ALA A 341 -12.38 15.21 -15.79
N ALA A 342 -12.91 15.43 -14.59
CA ALA A 342 -12.15 15.36 -13.34
C ALA A 342 -11.61 13.96 -13.04
N VAL A 343 -12.36 12.88 -13.33
CA VAL A 343 -11.87 11.48 -13.29
C VAL A 343 -10.66 11.32 -14.21
N SER A 344 -10.75 11.75 -15.46
CA SER A 344 -9.63 11.66 -16.42
C SER A 344 -8.40 12.45 -15.97
N LEU A 345 -8.60 13.68 -15.46
CA LEU A 345 -7.51 14.54 -14.96
C LEU A 345 -6.82 13.94 -13.71
N PHE A 346 -7.58 13.35 -12.79
CA PHE A 346 -7.05 12.71 -11.57
C PHE A 346 -6.51 11.28 -11.83
N GLY A 347 -6.88 10.66 -12.95
CA GLY A 347 -6.36 9.38 -13.40
C GLY A 347 -5.01 9.42 -14.13
N ARG A 348 -4.55 10.62 -14.56
CA ARG A 348 -3.29 10.80 -15.31
C ARG A 348 -2.08 10.23 -14.57
N ASP A 349 -1.18 9.57 -15.29
CA ASP A 349 -0.05 8.82 -14.73
C ASP A 349 0.94 9.64 -13.89
N TYR A 350 0.96 10.96 -14.08
CA TYR A 350 1.66 11.89 -13.20
C TYR A 350 1.41 11.55 -11.73
N TRP A 351 0.15 11.49 -11.29
CA TRP A 351 -0.23 11.28 -9.88
C TRP A 351 0.27 9.97 -9.25
N LYS A 352 0.70 9.00 -10.07
CA LYS A 352 1.19 7.70 -9.62
C LYS A 352 2.68 7.72 -9.30
N ARG A 353 3.46 8.70 -9.78
CA ARG A 353 4.93 8.68 -9.65
C ARG A 353 5.42 8.97 -8.24
N LEU A 354 6.49 8.30 -7.85
CA LEU A 354 7.14 8.44 -6.55
C LEU A 354 7.83 9.80 -6.38
N TRP A 355 8.60 10.22 -7.38
CA TRP A 355 9.46 11.41 -7.33
C TRP A 355 8.74 12.69 -6.88
N ILE A 356 7.49 12.85 -7.30
CA ILE A 356 6.58 13.96 -6.95
C ILE A 356 6.47 14.18 -5.44
N SER A 357 6.64 13.14 -4.63
CA SER A 357 6.69 13.23 -3.17
C SER A 357 7.77 14.21 -2.69
N GLN A 358 8.99 14.17 -3.23
CA GLN A 358 10.04 15.15 -2.89
C GLN A 358 9.72 16.53 -3.47
N GLU A 359 9.29 16.56 -4.73
CA GLU A 359 9.08 17.76 -5.51
C GLU A 359 8.02 18.68 -4.86
N ILE A 360 6.91 18.09 -4.40
CA ILE A 360 5.83 18.81 -3.70
C ILE A 360 6.17 19.08 -2.23
N PHE A 361 6.94 18.19 -1.56
CA PHE A 361 7.27 18.36 -0.14
C PHE A 361 8.15 19.58 0.13
N HIS A 362 9.10 19.87 -0.78
CA HIS A 362 10.04 21.00 -0.66
C HIS A 362 9.57 22.31 -1.29
N ALA A 363 8.54 22.26 -2.13
CA ALA A 363 8.08 23.43 -2.88
C ALA A 363 7.61 24.59 -1.98
N LYS A 364 8.21 25.77 -2.15
CA LYS A 364 7.73 27.02 -1.54
C LYS A 364 6.37 27.45 -2.09
N ARG A 365 6.16 27.28 -3.40
CA ARG A 365 4.96 27.66 -4.17
C ARG A 365 4.77 26.68 -5.33
N ILE A 366 3.53 26.31 -5.62
CA ILE A 366 3.18 25.35 -6.68
C ILE A 366 1.97 25.87 -7.48
N ALA A 367 2.06 25.83 -8.81
CA ALA A 367 0.88 25.76 -9.69
C ALA A 367 0.92 24.49 -10.53
N VAL A 368 -0.28 24.08 -10.94
CA VAL A 368 -0.52 22.89 -11.74
C VAL A 368 -1.03 23.35 -13.09
N HIS A 369 -0.25 23.08 -14.12
CA HIS A 369 -0.47 23.41 -15.52
C HIS A 369 -1.01 22.19 -16.28
N CYS A 370 -1.92 22.44 -17.21
CA CYS A 370 -2.49 21.44 -18.10
C CYS A 370 -2.93 22.14 -19.41
N GLY A 371 -2.22 21.85 -20.51
CA GLY A 371 -2.34 22.68 -21.72
C GLY A 371 -2.01 24.14 -21.43
N GLU A 372 -2.82 25.07 -21.93
CA GLU A 372 -2.66 26.52 -21.67
C GLU A 372 -3.20 26.96 -20.29
N THR A 373 -3.92 26.09 -19.58
CA THR A 373 -4.55 26.41 -18.30
C THR A 373 -3.63 26.15 -17.11
N PHE A 374 -3.77 26.93 -16.04
CA PHE A 374 -3.12 26.66 -14.76
C PHE A 374 -4.03 26.99 -13.58
N LEU A 375 -3.86 26.28 -12.47
CA LEU A 375 -4.58 26.52 -11.22
C LEU A 375 -3.66 26.26 -10.01
N PRO A 376 -3.76 27.01 -8.90
CA PRO A 376 -2.94 26.78 -7.72
C PRO A 376 -3.12 25.39 -7.11
N TRP A 377 -2.04 24.82 -6.57
CA TRP A 377 -2.06 23.51 -5.90
C TRP A 377 -3.14 23.36 -4.82
N GLN A 378 -3.41 24.45 -4.09
CA GLN A 378 -4.41 24.42 -3.02
C GLN A 378 -5.83 24.14 -3.53
N SER A 379 -6.20 24.58 -4.74
CA SER A 379 -7.52 24.28 -5.31
C SER A 379 -7.66 22.80 -5.66
N TYR A 380 -6.64 22.20 -6.28
CA TYR A 380 -6.56 20.74 -6.49
C TYR A 380 -6.70 19.95 -5.18
N LYS A 381 -5.93 20.34 -4.16
CA LYS A 381 -5.96 19.69 -2.84
C LYS A 381 -7.33 19.82 -2.15
N THR A 382 -7.92 21.02 -2.16
CA THR A 382 -9.24 21.26 -1.56
C THR A 382 -10.33 20.47 -2.29
N ALA A 383 -10.37 20.51 -3.62
CA ALA A 383 -11.36 19.74 -4.40
C ALA A 383 -11.23 18.22 -4.19
N SER A 384 -10.01 17.69 -4.11
CA SER A 384 -9.77 16.28 -3.77
C SER A 384 -10.29 15.90 -2.36
N MET A 385 -10.13 16.79 -1.37
CA MET A 385 -10.75 16.61 -0.04
C MET A 385 -12.29 16.67 -0.09
N LEU A 386 -12.87 17.53 -0.94
CA LEU A 386 -14.32 17.62 -1.13
C LEU A 386 -14.89 16.34 -1.78
N PHE A 387 -14.28 15.79 -2.82
CA PHE A 387 -14.73 14.54 -3.44
C PHE A 387 -14.77 13.38 -2.43
N ARG A 388 -13.76 13.26 -1.56
CA ARG A 388 -13.72 12.27 -0.47
C ARG A 388 -14.83 12.51 0.55
N ARG A 389 -15.06 13.76 0.94
CA ARG A 389 -16.08 14.13 1.94
C ARG A 389 -17.51 13.85 1.44
N HIS A 390 -17.79 14.14 0.18
CA HIS A 390 -19.10 13.93 -0.46
C HIS A 390 -19.22 12.58 -1.21
N HIS A 391 -18.39 11.59 -0.89
CA HIS A 391 -18.33 10.30 -1.63
C HIS A 391 -19.69 9.60 -1.78
N ALA A 392 -20.56 9.68 -0.76
CA ALA A 392 -21.90 9.10 -0.81
C ALA A 392 -22.74 9.72 -1.95
N GLU A 393 -22.69 11.03 -2.13
CA GLU A 393 -23.44 11.72 -3.18
C GLU A 393 -22.97 11.31 -4.59
N LEU A 394 -21.66 11.11 -4.77
CA LEU A 394 -21.06 10.67 -6.03
C LEU A 394 -21.54 9.25 -6.42
N LEU A 395 -21.76 8.37 -5.44
CA LEU A 395 -22.31 7.03 -5.67
C LEU A 395 -23.80 7.06 -6.07
N PHE A 396 -24.61 7.97 -5.51
CA PHE A 396 -26.05 7.99 -5.75
C PHE A 396 -26.49 8.81 -6.98
N LYS A 397 -25.74 9.86 -7.37
CA LYS A 397 -26.16 10.81 -8.41
C LYS A 397 -25.78 10.40 -9.85
N THR A 398 -24.92 9.40 -10.06
CA THR A 398 -24.47 8.96 -11.39
C THR A 398 -25.50 8.10 -12.16
N LYS A 399 -26.79 8.47 -12.14
CA LYS A 399 -27.90 7.77 -12.84
C LYS A 399 -27.98 8.07 -14.35
N GLY A 400 -26.86 7.98 -15.06
CA GLY A 400 -26.84 7.89 -16.52
C GLY A 400 -27.22 6.48 -17.01
N PRO A 401 -27.98 6.33 -18.12
CA PRO A 401 -28.45 5.05 -18.67
C PRO A 401 -27.47 4.39 -19.66
N ASP A 402 -26.29 4.97 -19.88
CA ASP A 402 -25.44 4.61 -21.02
C ASP A 402 -24.39 3.52 -20.68
N MET A 403 -24.49 2.38 -21.35
CA MET A 403 -23.82 1.12 -21.04
C MET A 403 -22.38 1.03 -21.60
N ARG A 404 -21.77 2.19 -21.89
CA ARG A 404 -20.43 2.33 -22.52
C ARG A 404 -19.41 3.10 -21.65
N ARG A 405 -19.80 3.57 -20.47
CA ARG A 405 -18.89 4.30 -19.57
C ARG A 405 -18.06 3.33 -18.71
N PRO A 406 -16.84 3.70 -18.29
CA PRO A 406 -16.13 2.96 -17.24
C PRO A 406 -17.01 2.82 -16.00
N ASP A 407 -16.83 1.70 -15.27
CA ASP A 407 -17.64 1.37 -14.09
C ASP A 407 -17.78 2.57 -13.15
N LYS A 408 -19.02 2.90 -12.79
CA LYS A 408 -19.36 4.03 -11.92
C LYS A 408 -18.61 3.95 -10.60
N PHE A 409 -18.39 2.73 -10.09
CA PHE A 409 -17.56 2.51 -8.90
C PHE A 409 -16.13 2.97 -9.13
N THR A 410 -15.49 2.56 -10.22
CA THR A 410 -14.12 2.96 -10.61
C THR A 410 -13.99 4.47 -10.76
N CYS A 411 -14.95 5.16 -11.40
CA CYS A 411 -14.95 6.62 -11.49
C CYS A 411 -14.95 7.30 -10.12
N VAL A 412 -15.81 6.85 -9.20
CA VAL A 412 -15.88 7.42 -7.85
C VAL A 412 -14.60 7.11 -7.07
N GLN A 413 -14.03 5.91 -7.20
CA GLN A 413 -12.73 5.57 -6.62
C GLN A 413 -11.61 6.51 -7.13
N THR A 414 -11.56 6.81 -8.44
CA THR A 414 -10.57 7.74 -9.01
C THR A 414 -10.71 9.17 -8.46
N LEU A 415 -11.92 9.67 -8.21
CA LEU A 415 -12.12 11.01 -7.61
C LEU A 415 -11.67 11.07 -6.14
N ILE A 416 -11.84 9.98 -5.38
CA ILE A 416 -11.55 9.91 -3.93
C ILE A 416 -10.09 9.61 -3.63
N HIS A 417 -9.45 8.80 -4.49
CA HIS A 417 -8.12 8.21 -4.27
C HIS A 417 -7.09 8.56 -5.36
N GLY A 418 -7.50 9.09 -6.51
CA GLY A 418 -6.61 9.62 -7.55
C GLY A 418 -6.23 11.08 -7.33
N GLY A 419 -5.53 11.69 -8.29
CA GLY A 419 -5.14 13.10 -8.20
C GLY A 419 -4.26 13.37 -6.96
N PRO A 420 -4.42 14.53 -6.29
CA PRO A 420 -3.72 14.82 -5.04
C PRO A 420 -3.97 13.81 -3.89
N ALA A 421 -5.04 13.02 -3.96
CA ALA A 421 -5.36 12.02 -2.93
C ALA A 421 -4.53 10.74 -3.03
N SER A 422 -3.89 10.46 -4.17
CA SER A 422 -2.96 9.32 -4.32
C SER A 422 -1.61 9.58 -3.66
N LEU A 423 -1.28 10.85 -3.43
CA LEU A 423 -0.01 11.25 -2.84
C LEU A 423 -0.02 11.05 -1.32
N PRO A 424 1.02 10.45 -0.73
CA PRO A 424 1.06 10.17 0.69
C PRO A 424 1.20 11.44 1.54
N THR A 425 0.58 11.42 2.72
CA THR A 425 0.74 12.49 3.71
C THR A 425 2.02 12.28 4.50
N LEU A 426 3.15 12.76 3.96
CA LEU A 426 4.48 12.48 4.50
C LEU A 426 4.87 13.36 5.70
N LYS A 427 4.30 14.56 5.86
CA LYS A 427 4.68 15.50 6.94
C LYS A 427 4.53 14.91 8.35
N SER A 428 3.53 14.07 8.60
CA SER A 428 3.39 13.36 9.87
C SER A 428 4.39 12.22 10.02
N GLN A 429 4.76 11.55 8.92
CA GLN A 429 5.66 10.39 8.96
C GLN A 429 7.11 10.78 9.24
N VAL A 430 7.54 11.94 8.72
CA VAL A 430 8.86 12.52 8.97
C VAL A 430 9.08 12.88 10.45
N LEU A 431 8.01 13.04 11.24
CA LEU A 431 8.07 13.34 12.68
C LEU A 431 8.25 12.09 13.56
N ASN A 432 8.22 10.87 13.01
CA ASN A 432 8.38 9.61 13.76
C ASN A 432 9.83 9.31 14.18
N GLY A 433 10.69 10.33 14.32
CA GLY A 433 12.09 10.19 14.74
C GLY A 433 12.88 9.20 13.86
N GLN A 434 13.55 8.24 14.50
CA GLN A 434 14.32 7.18 13.84
C GLN A 434 13.45 6.29 12.93
N SER A 435 12.17 6.09 13.28
CA SER A 435 11.22 5.28 12.49
C SER A 435 10.70 5.99 11.24
N ALA A 436 11.07 7.27 10.99
CA ALA A 436 10.60 8.04 9.86
C ALA A 436 10.90 7.39 8.50
N LEU A 437 12.05 6.72 8.34
CA LEU A 437 12.38 5.98 7.11
C LEU A 437 11.34 4.89 6.80
N LEU A 438 11.05 4.03 7.77
CA LEU A 438 10.11 2.92 7.60
C LEU A 438 8.68 3.43 7.34
N GLU A 439 8.24 4.48 8.03
CA GLU A 439 6.89 5.02 7.82
C GLU A 439 6.74 5.81 6.51
N VAL A 440 7.79 6.48 6.03
CA VAL A 440 7.78 7.11 4.69
C VAL A 440 7.81 6.04 3.60
N LEU A 441 8.65 5.00 3.72
CA LEU A 441 8.65 3.85 2.79
C LEU A 441 7.28 3.16 2.71
N ARG A 442 6.64 2.91 3.87
CA ARG A 442 5.28 2.36 3.96
C ARG A 442 4.24 3.28 3.32
N ALA A 443 4.31 4.60 3.56
CA ALA A 443 3.36 5.56 3.00
C ALA A 443 3.51 5.73 1.48
N SER A 444 4.75 5.74 0.97
CA SER A 444 5.06 5.86 -0.47
C SER A 444 5.02 4.54 -1.24
N ARG A 445 4.72 3.40 -0.58
CA ARG A 445 4.82 2.06 -1.18
C ARG A 445 4.02 1.90 -2.47
N SER A 446 2.84 2.51 -2.57
CA SER A 446 1.95 2.48 -3.73
C SER A 446 2.39 3.35 -4.92
N GLN A 447 3.34 4.26 -4.73
CA GLN A 447 3.81 5.14 -5.81
C GLN A 447 4.80 4.41 -6.72
N ILE A 448 4.68 4.61 -8.02
CA ILE A 448 5.44 3.93 -9.07
C ILE A 448 6.79 4.62 -9.28
N ALA A 449 7.83 3.82 -9.42
CA ALA A 449 9.13 4.23 -9.95
C ALA A 449 9.61 3.19 -10.96
N SER A 450 10.35 3.62 -11.99
CA SER A 450 10.82 2.74 -13.07
C SER A 450 12.06 1.94 -12.67
N ASP A 451 12.97 2.55 -11.90
CA ASP A 451 14.06 1.85 -11.23
C ASP A 451 13.62 1.45 -9.82
N PRO A 452 13.74 0.17 -9.42
CA PRO A 452 13.42 -0.25 -8.05
C PRO A 452 14.17 0.55 -6.97
N ARG A 453 15.42 0.96 -7.20
CA ARG A 453 16.25 1.68 -6.22
C ARG A 453 15.69 3.06 -5.89
N ASP A 454 14.93 3.65 -6.81
CA ASP A 454 14.20 4.90 -6.58
C ASP A 454 13.19 4.78 -5.44
N LYS A 455 12.74 3.58 -5.05
CA LYS A 455 11.89 3.40 -3.85
C LYS A 455 12.54 3.95 -2.58
N LEU A 456 13.88 3.97 -2.52
CA LEU A 456 14.64 4.73 -1.52
C LEU A 456 15.00 6.12 -2.05
N TYR A 457 15.69 6.23 -3.18
CA TYR A 457 16.28 7.50 -3.64
C TYR A 457 15.22 8.58 -3.90
N GLY A 458 14.05 8.19 -4.39
CA GLY A 458 12.84 8.98 -4.59
C GLY A 458 12.12 9.40 -3.31
N ILE A 459 12.50 8.91 -2.12
CA ILE A 459 12.03 9.46 -0.83
C ILE A 459 13.12 10.13 0.02
N LEU A 460 14.41 9.91 -0.26
CA LEU A 460 15.53 10.41 0.56
C LEU A 460 15.42 11.90 0.89
N GLY A 461 15.00 12.72 -0.07
CA GLY A 461 14.83 14.16 0.14
C GLY A 461 13.79 14.54 1.19
N VAL A 462 12.75 13.71 1.39
CA VAL A 462 11.68 13.96 2.38
C VAL A 462 12.15 13.66 3.81
N LEU A 463 13.16 12.80 3.97
CA LEU A 463 13.61 12.30 5.26
C LEU A 463 14.41 13.35 6.06
N PRO A 464 14.43 13.25 7.40
CA PRO A 464 15.28 14.08 8.25
C PRO A 464 16.75 13.95 7.84
N ALA A 465 17.51 15.05 7.94
CA ALA A 465 18.89 15.09 7.45
C ALA A 465 19.79 14.01 8.06
N HIS A 466 19.61 13.64 9.34
CA HIS A 466 20.38 12.60 10.00
C HIS A 466 20.10 11.18 9.45
N ILE A 467 18.91 10.94 8.89
CA ILE A 467 18.57 9.69 8.19
C ILE A 467 19.05 9.77 6.75
N ARG A 468 18.71 10.85 6.04
CA ARG A 468 19.06 11.05 4.63
C ARG A 468 20.57 10.95 4.38
N ASN A 469 21.38 11.50 5.28
CA ASN A 469 22.84 11.48 5.16
C ASN A 469 23.46 10.11 5.50
N GLY A 470 22.68 9.16 6.01
CA GLY A 470 23.10 7.77 6.20
C GLY A 470 23.11 6.96 4.89
N PHE A 471 22.51 7.47 3.82
CA PHE A 471 22.46 6.83 2.51
C PHE A 471 23.16 7.68 1.44
N ARG A 472 24.01 7.03 0.65
CA ARG A 472 24.58 7.57 -0.58
C ARG A 472 23.76 7.07 -1.75
N VAL A 473 23.29 7.97 -2.61
CA VAL A 473 22.72 7.58 -3.90
C VAL A 473 23.85 7.06 -4.80
N ASP A 474 23.73 5.81 -5.22
CA ASP A 474 24.62 5.19 -6.20
C ASP A 474 23.83 4.24 -7.10
N TYR A 475 23.77 4.52 -8.40
CA TYR A 475 23.09 3.68 -9.39
C TYR A 475 23.96 2.52 -9.93
N ASN A 476 25.18 2.33 -9.41
CA ASN A 476 26.00 1.15 -9.68
C ASN A 476 25.69 -0.01 -8.70
N LEU A 477 25.12 0.29 -7.52
CA LEU A 477 24.67 -0.71 -6.54
C LEU A 477 23.49 -1.54 -7.09
N SER A 478 23.40 -2.82 -6.74
CA SER A 478 22.23 -3.62 -7.11
C SER A 478 21.01 -3.25 -6.25
N VAL A 479 19.81 -3.60 -6.73
CA VAL A 479 18.56 -3.44 -5.96
C VAL A 479 18.65 -4.12 -4.60
N LYS A 480 19.37 -5.24 -4.53
CA LYS A 480 19.56 -6.06 -3.34
C LYS A 480 20.45 -5.37 -2.31
N ASP A 481 21.54 -4.74 -2.74
CA ASP A 481 22.43 -4.00 -1.85
C ASP A 481 21.66 -2.82 -1.23
N VAL A 482 20.99 -2.01 -2.06
CA VAL A 482 20.17 -0.87 -1.60
C VAL A 482 19.06 -1.30 -0.63
N TYR A 483 18.39 -2.43 -0.86
CA TYR A 483 17.32 -2.89 0.04
C TYR A 483 17.83 -3.57 1.32
N THR A 484 19.01 -4.20 1.29
CA THR A 484 19.64 -4.74 2.52
C THR A 484 20.18 -3.61 3.40
N GLU A 485 20.78 -2.57 2.82
CA GLU A 485 21.19 -1.35 3.54
C GLU A 485 20.01 -0.68 4.29
N ILE A 486 18.80 -0.64 3.69
CA ILE A 486 17.60 -0.13 4.37
C ILE A 486 17.28 -0.94 5.64
N VAL A 487 17.38 -2.27 5.57
CA VAL A 487 17.09 -3.17 6.68
C VAL A 487 18.15 -3.01 7.78
N GLU A 488 19.43 -3.00 7.41
CA GLU A 488 20.53 -2.75 8.36
C GLU A 488 20.37 -1.39 9.06
N PHE A 489 20.21 -0.32 8.30
CA PHE A 489 20.06 1.03 8.85
C PHE A 489 18.87 1.13 9.82
N LEU A 490 17.71 0.57 9.45
CA LEU A 490 16.54 0.57 10.31
C LEU A 490 16.77 -0.19 11.61
N ILE A 491 17.37 -1.38 11.54
CA ILE A 491 17.67 -2.20 12.72
C ILE A 491 18.68 -1.48 13.63
N GLN A 492 19.76 -0.95 13.07
CA GLN A 492 20.80 -0.25 13.84
C GLN A 492 20.30 1.04 14.49
N THR A 493 19.45 1.81 13.80
CA THR A 493 18.98 3.12 14.31
C THR A 493 17.76 3.04 15.19
N THR A 494 16.83 2.11 14.96
CA THR A 494 15.59 2.00 15.76
C THR A 494 15.69 0.96 16.89
N GLU A 495 16.68 0.07 16.83
CA GLU A 495 16.79 -1.12 17.69
C GLU A 495 15.54 -2.04 17.62
N LYS A 496 14.84 -2.03 16.47
CA LYS A 496 13.63 -2.83 16.21
C LYS A 496 13.78 -3.69 14.96
N LEU A 497 13.12 -4.85 14.97
CA LEU A 497 13.08 -5.81 13.86
C LEU A 497 11.83 -5.65 12.96
N ASP A 498 10.92 -4.73 13.26
CA ASP A 498 9.64 -4.56 12.56
C ASP A 498 9.71 -4.32 11.04
N VAL A 499 10.89 -4.00 10.50
CA VAL A 499 11.13 -3.94 9.05
C VAL A 499 10.96 -5.30 8.37
N ILE A 500 11.33 -6.41 9.02
CA ILE A 500 11.23 -7.76 8.42
C ILE A 500 9.77 -8.18 8.20
N CYS A 501 8.82 -7.54 8.90
CA CYS A 501 7.39 -7.77 8.75
C CYS A 501 6.83 -7.21 7.42
N GLU A 502 7.59 -6.41 6.68
CA GLU A 502 7.24 -5.92 5.33
C GLU A 502 7.81 -6.82 4.20
N SER A 503 8.42 -7.96 4.54
CA SER A 503 9.17 -8.79 3.59
C SER A 503 8.33 -9.83 2.85
N VAL A 504 7.41 -10.48 3.57
CA VAL A 504 6.53 -11.50 2.99
C VAL A 504 5.07 -11.11 3.22
N HIS A 505 4.41 -10.80 2.11
CA HIS A 505 2.96 -10.58 2.03
C HIS A 505 2.35 -11.74 1.23
N PHE A 506 1.05 -12.00 1.42
CA PHE A 506 0.33 -12.99 0.61
C PHE A 506 -0.48 -12.29 -0.51
N PRO A 507 -0.50 -12.83 -1.75
CA PRO A 507 0.32 -13.94 -2.26
C PRO A 507 1.81 -13.57 -2.30
N ILE A 508 2.69 -14.57 -2.14
CA ILE A 508 4.15 -14.37 -2.12
C ILE A 508 4.60 -13.81 -3.48
N ASN A 509 5.27 -12.65 -3.48
CA ASN A 509 5.97 -12.18 -4.66
C ASN A 509 7.32 -12.88 -4.78
N THR A 510 7.50 -13.74 -5.79
CA THR A 510 8.81 -14.27 -6.18
C THR A 510 9.47 -13.33 -7.19
N GLY A 511 9.84 -12.14 -6.72
CA GLY A 511 10.51 -11.13 -7.54
C GLY A 511 11.89 -11.60 -8.03
N SER A 512 12.34 -11.06 -9.16
CA SER A 512 13.61 -11.42 -9.82
C SER A 512 14.88 -11.00 -9.04
N SER A 513 14.75 -10.21 -7.98
CA SER A 513 15.87 -9.54 -7.29
C SER A 513 16.67 -10.43 -6.33
N ASN A 514 16.32 -11.71 -6.18
CA ASN A 514 17.00 -12.70 -5.32
C ASN A 514 17.33 -12.17 -3.90
N LEU A 515 16.35 -11.49 -3.30
CA LEU A 515 16.46 -10.86 -1.99
C LEU A 515 16.41 -11.91 -0.87
N PRO A 516 17.13 -11.69 0.25
CA PRO A 516 16.95 -12.48 1.47
C PRO A 516 15.50 -12.42 1.96
N SER A 517 15.00 -13.49 2.57
CA SER A 517 13.58 -13.61 2.96
C SER A 517 13.11 -12.60 4.00
N PHE A 518 14.07 -12.01 4.75
CA PHE A 518 13.83 -10.96 5.74
C PHE A 518 13.93 -9.54 5.15
N VAL A 519 14.20 -9.38 3.85
CA VAL A 519 14.36 -8.07 3.18
C VAL A 519 13.12 -7.70 2.35
N PRO A 520 12.48 -6.55 2.59
CA PRO A 520 11.33 -6.10 1.80
C PRO A 520 11.68 -5.73 0.36
N ASP A 521 10.95 -6.31 -0.60
CA ASP A 521 10.94 -5.82 -1.98
C ASP A 521 10.11 -4.54 -2.10
N TRP A 522 10.72 -3.38 -1.86
CA TRP A 522 10.03 -2.09 -1.95
C TRP A 522 9.44 -1.78 -3.33
N SER A 523 9.84 -2.49 -4.40
CA SER A 523 9.30 -2.30 -5.75
C SER A 523 7.85 -2.80 -5.85
N HIS A 524 7.56 -3.90 -5.17
CA HIS A 524 6.25 -4.55 -5.15
C HIS A 524 5.25 -3.82 -4.24
N ILE A 525 4.03 -3.59 -4.73
CA ILE A 525 2.93 -3.03 -3.94
C ILE A 525 2.17 -4.21 -3.30
N PRO A 526 2.27 -4.42 -1.97
CA PRO A 526 1.62 -5.56 -1.35
C PRO A 526 0.11 -5.37 -1.24
N LEU A 527 -0.65 -6.46 -1.43
CA LEU A 527 -2.11 -6.49 -1.30
C LEU A 527 -2.58 -6.58 0.17
N THR A 528 -1.65 -6.79 1.11
CA THR A 528 -1.89 -6.89 2.55
C THR A 528 -0.79 -6.15 3.31
N SER A 529 -1.11 -5.59 4.48
CA SER A 529 -0.13 -4.91 5.36
C SER A 529 0.35 -5.82 6.49
N SER A 530 1.52 -5.52 7.06
CA SER A 530 2.00 -6.13 8.30
C SER A 530 1.03 -5.87 9.46
N MET A 531 0.89 -6.84 10.35
CA MET A 531 -0.07 -6.80 11.47
C MET A 531 0.36 -5.81 12.57
N GLY A 532 1.66 -5.74 12.87
CA GLY A 532 2.18 -4.91 13.95
C GLY A 532 1.80 -3.44 13.81
N ARG A 533 2.02 -2.87 12.62
CA ARG A 533 1.69 -1.48 12.29
C ARG A 533 0.19 -1.17 12.41
N GLN A 534 -0.66 -2.12 12.02
CA GLN A 534 -2.10 -1.88 11.90
C GLN A 534 -2.86 -2.03 13.24
N TYR A 535 -2.35 -2.83 14.17
CA TYR A 535 -3.11 -3.29 15.34
C TYR A 535 -2.46 -3.01 16.70
N GLY A 536 -1.32 -2.31 16.73
CA GLY A 536 -0.68 -1.86 17.97
C GLY A 536 -0.13 -2.99 18.85
N PHE A 537 0.28 -4.10 18.25
CA PHE A 537 0.85 -5.23 18.98
C PHE A 537 2.22 -4.91 19.58
N SER A 538 2.59 -5.65 20.63
CA SER A 538 3.85 -5.49 21.35
C SER A 538 4.32 -6.85 21.90
N ALA A 539 4.46 -7.83 21.02
CA ALA A 539 4.76 -9.22 21.38
C ALA A 539 6.06 -9.37 22.19
N SER A 540 7.10 -8.62 21.81
CA SER A 540 8.38 -8.54 22.53
C SER A 540 8.47 -7.36 23.53
N GLY A 541 7.37 -6.64 23.77
CA GLY A 541 7.32 -5.53 24.72
C GLY A 541 8.34 -4.41 24.42
N PRO A 542 8.98 -3.83 25.46
CA PRO A 542 9.97 -2.76 25.29
C PRO A 542 11.36 -3.28 24.87
N THR A 543 11.53 -4.58 24.58
CA THR A 543 12.87 -5.13 24.27
C THR A 543 13.48 -4.51 23.02
N LYS A 544 14.82 -4.52 22.97
CA LYS A 544 15.63 -4.10 21.82
C LYS A 544 15.98 -5.33 20.98
N ALA A 545 16.16 -5.14 19.69
CA ALA A 545 16.68 -6.16 18.79
C ALA A 545 18.08 -6.62 19.24
N ILE A 546 18.27 -7.94 19.38
CA ILE A 546 19.58 -8.56 19.57
C ILE A 546 19.85 -9.38 18.32
N CYS A 547 20.66 -8.82 17.41
CA CYS A 547 20.87 -9.36 16.08
C CYS A 547 22.27 -9.00 15.54
N LYS A 548 22.70 -9.70 14.48
CA LYS A 548 23.99 -9.51 13.83
C LYS A 548 23.94 -9.96 12.36
N PHE A 549 24.50 -9.17 11.44
CA PHE A 549 24.78 -9.64 10.09
C PHE A 549 26.06 -10.49 10.04
N HIS A 550 26.03 -11.59 9.28
CA HIS A 550 27.15 -12.54 9.21
C HIS A 550 28.08 -12.35 8.01
N ASP A 551 27.67 -11.56 7.02
CA ASP A 551 28.43 -11.30 5.79
C ASP A 551 28.41 -9.82 5.40
N GLU A 552 29.48 -9.34 4.76
CA GLU A 552 29.61 -7.96 4.27
C GLU A 552 28.55 -7.59 3.22
N ARG A 553 27.90 -8.59 2.62
CA ARG A 553 26.82 -8.43 1.63
C ARG A 553 25.42 -8.53 2.26
N LEU A 554 25.33 -8.52 3.60
CA LEU A 554 24.09 -8.43 4.38
C LEU A 554 23.01 -9.48 4.02
N ASN A 555 23.43 -10.65 3.50
CA ASN A 555 22.50 -11.72 3.11
C ASN A 555 22.00 -12.53 4.30
N LYS A 556 22.77 -12.58 5.40
CA LYS A 556 22.46 -13.43 6.55
C LYS A 556 22.32 -12.60 7.81
N LEU A 557 21.11 -12.61 8.39
CA LEU A 557 20.78 -11.89 9.62
C LEU A 557 20.50 -12.89 10.75
N GLU A 558 21.41 -12.96 11.72
CA GLU A 558 21.14 -13.64 12.99
C GLU A 558 20.24 -12.77 13.86
N ILE A 559 19.13 -13.33 14.35
CA ILE A 559 18.24 -12.71 15.33
C ILE A 559 18.15 -13.57 16.59
N SER A 560 17.93 -12.93 17.74
CA SER A 560 17.59 -13.61 18.99
C SER A 560 16.07 -13.55 19.21
N GLY A 561 15.46 -14.68 19.52
CA GLY A 561 14.02 -14.80 19.70
C GLY A 561 13.61 -15.90 20.66
N ILE A 562 12.41 -15.77 21.19
CA ILE A 562 11.82 -16.70 22.16
C ILE A 562 10.88 -17.63 21.39
N GLU A 563 11.20 -18.92 21.36
CA GLU A 563 10.39 -19.93 20.70
C GLU A 563 9.08 -20.14 21.46
N ILE A 564 7.94 -20.08 20.77
CA ILE A 564 6.61 -20.20 21.37
C ILE A 564 6.06 -21.61 21.18
N ASP A 565 6.10 -22.10 19.94
CA ASP A 565 5.43 -23.33 19.48
C ASP A 565 5.86 -23.68 18.04
N VAL A 566 5.35 -24.80 17.52
CA VAL A 566 5.45 -25.18 16.10
C VAL A 566 4.03 -25.34 15.52
N VAL A 567 3.83 -24.89 14.28
CA VAL A 567 2.56 -25.05 13.53
C VAL A 567 2.32 -26.53 13.26
N GLN A 568 1.19 -27.07 13.74
CA GLN A 568 0.82 -28.48 13.56
C GLN A 568 -0.15 -28.67 12.40
N THR A 569 -1.19 -27.84 12.31
CA THR A 569 -2.17 -27.87 11.21
C THR A 569 -2.56 -26.46 10.80
N LYS A 570 -2.98 -26.29 9.54
CA LYS A 570 -3.50 -25.03 9.00
C LYS A 570 -4.83 -25.23 8.29
N GLY A 571 -5.62 -24.16 8.21
CA GLY A 571 -6.86 -24.12 7.46
C GLY A 571 -6.68 -23.78 5.98
N MET A 572 -7.81 -23.59 5.29
CA MET A 572 -7.80 -22.95 3.97
C MET A 572 -7.23 -21.53 4.06
N VAL A 573 -6.52 -21.09 3.03
CA VAL A 573 -6.02 -19.72 2.93
C VAL A 573 -7.12 -18.82 2.36
N VAL A 574 -7.32 -17.65 2.96
CA VAL A 574 -8.15 -16.61 2.36
C VAL A 574 -7.27 -15.80 1.42
N GLY A 575 -7.59 -15.81 0.13
CA GLY A 575 -6.86 -15.04 -0.88
C GLY A 575 -7.03 -13.52 -0.72
N THR A 576 -6.45 -12.76 -1.64
CA THR A 576 -6.60 -11.29 -1.72
C THR A 576 -7.63 -10.87 -2.77
N LEU A 577 -7.88 -11.71 -3.77
CA LEU A 577 -8.98 -11.57 -4.74
C LEU A 577 -10.19 -12.42 -4.29
N CYS A 578 -10.62 -12.22 -3.04
CA CYS A 578 -11.68 -13.00 -2.39
C CYS A 578 -13.01 -12.23 -2.32
N ASN A 579 -14.11 -12.98 -2.39
CA ASN A 579 -15.47 -12.50 -2.19
C ASN A 579 -16.05 -12.98 -0.85
N LEU A 580 -17.28 -12.56 -0.52
CA LEU A 580 -17.92 -12.91 0.76
C LEU A 580 -18.02 -14.43 0.99
N GLY A 581 -18.27 -15.21 -0.06
CA GLY A 581 -18.34 -16.68 0.02
C GLY A 581 -17.03 -17.31 0.47
N ASP A 582 -15.88 -16.79 0.03
CA ASP A 582 -14.57 -17.35 0.36
C ASP A 582 -14.26 -17.18 1.85
N PHE A 583 -14.57 -16.00 2.43
CA PHE A 583 -14.44 -15.76 3.87
C PHE A 583 -15.36 -16.69 4.68
N LEU A 584 -16.60 -16.88 4.24
CA LEU A 584 -17.56 -17.77 4.90
C LEU A 584 -17.09 -19.24 4.87
N MET A 585 -16.63 -19.72 3.71
CA MET A 585 -16.09 -21.08 3.57
C MET A 585 -14.81 -21.29 4.40
N ALA A 586 -13.93 -20.30 4.45
CA ALA A 586 -12.75 -20.33 5.32
C ALA A 586 -13.15 -20.42 6.80
N PHE A 587 -14.09 -19.59 7.27
CA PHE A 587 -14.60 -19.64 8.64
C PHE A 587 -15.11 -21.04 9.03
N LEU A 588 -15.90 -21.70 8.17
CA LEU A 588 -16.40 -23.05 8.45
C LEU A 588 -15.29 -24.09 8.53
N HIS A 589 -14.34 -24.06 7.60
CA HIS A 589 -13.21 -24.98 7.64
C HIS A 589 -12.34 -24.76 8.89
N TRP A 590 -12.12 -23.50 9.28
CA TRP A 590 -11.36 -23.18 10.48
C TRP A 590 -12.11 -23.59 11.76
N LYS A 591 -13.43 -23.44 11.78
CA LYS A 591 -14.26 -23.96 12.88
C LYS A 591 -14.28 -25.49 12.93
N ALA A 592 -14.28 -26.19 11.79
CA ALA A 592 -14.17 -27.66 11.78
C ALA A 592 -12.84 -28.13 12.41
N LEU A 593 -11.73 -27.44 12.13
CA LEU A 593 -10.44 -27.69 12.79
C LEU A 593 -10.49 -27.43 14.30
N LEU A 594 -11.16 -26.35 14.73
CA LEU A 594 -11.38 -26.07 16.16
C LEU A 594 -12.15 -27.19 16.85
N LEU A 595 -13.27 -27.63 16.25
CA LEU A 595 -14.12 -28.69 16.80
C LEU A 595 -13.33 -30.00 17.00
N ALA A 596 -12.53 -30.41 16.00
CA ALA A 596 -11.63 -31.56 16.12
C ALA A 596 -10.58 -31.38 17.25
N ALA A 597 -10.07 -30.16 17.45
CA ALA A 597 -9.09 -29.87 18.51
C ALA A 597 -9.69 -29.81 19.93
N VAL A 598 -11.02 -29.71 20.06
CA VAL A 598 -11.75 -29.72 21.35
C VAL A 598 -12.59 -30.96 21.59
N GLU A 599 -12.49 -31.97 20.72
CA GLU A 599 -13.13 -33.26 20.93
C GLU A 599 -12.72 -33.88 22.29
N GLY A 600 -13.69 -34.46 22.99
CA GLY A 600 -13.51 -35.04 24.32
C GLY A 600 -13.28 -34.05 25.48
N ARG A 601 -13.35 -32.72 25.24
CA ARG A 601 -13.21 -31.69 26.29
C ARG A 601 -14.53 -31.39 27.01
N THR A 602 -14.44 -30.71 28.16
CA THR A 602 -15.63 -30.26 28.90
C THR A 602 -16.32 -29.08 28.22
N THR A 603 -17.63 -28.90 28.46
CA THR A 603 -18.43 -27.79 27.90
C THR A 603 -17.81 -26.42 28.17
N PHE A 604 -17.22 -26.21 29.35
CA PHE A 604 -16.52 -24.97 29.71
C PHE A 604 -15.24 -24.75 28.88
N GLN A 605 -14.45 -25.81 28.65
CA GLN A 605 -13.26 -25.74 27.81
C GLN A 605 -13.61 -25.49 26.34
N ILE A 606 -14.70 -26.08 25.84
CA ILE A 606 -15.24 -25.83 24.49
C ILE A 606 -15.69 -24.36 24.38
N GLN A 607 -16.44 -23.84 25.36
CA GLN A 607 -16.84 -22.43 25.37
C GLN A 607 -15.63 -21.49 25.29
N LEU A 608 -14.60 -21.72 26.10
CA LEU A 608 -13.40 -20.88 26.12
C LEU A 608 -12.63 -20.95 24.79
N ALA A 609 -12.60 -22.12 24.14
CA ALA A 609 -11.99 -22.29 22.83
C ALA A 609 -12.76 -21.57 21.71
N GLU A 610 -14.09 -21.60 21.72
CA GLU A 610 -14.93 -20.84 20.78
C GLU A 610 -14.78 -19.31 20.98
N GLU A 611 -14.60 -18.85 22.22
CA GLU A 611 -14.31 -17.44 22.54
C GLU A 611 -12.91 -17.01 22.07
N ALA A 612 -11.91 -17.85 22.28
CA ALA A 612 -10.56 -17.66 21.75
C ALA A 612 -10.54 -17.67 20.21
N PHE A 613 -11.34 -18.53 19.57
CA PHE A 613 -11.47 -18.60 18.11
C PHE A 613 -12.09 -17.32 17.54
N ALA A 614 -13.21 -16.85 18.11
CA ALA A 614 -13.86 -15.61 17.70
C ALA A 614 -12.96 -14.38 17.87
N ALA A 615 -12.04 -14.39 18.86
CA ALA A 615 -10.98 -13.39 19.00
C ALA A 615 -9.85 -13.59 17.96
N THR A 616 -9.43 -14.82 17.70
CA THR A 616 -8.33 -15.14 16.76
C THR A 616 -8.66 -14.70 15.33
N ILE A 617 -9.87 -14.98 14.83
CA ILE A 617 -10.30 -14.58 13.48
C ILE A 617 -10.42 -13.07 13.29
N CYS A 618 -10.42 -12.29 14.38
CA CYS A 618 -10.37 -10.83 14.36
C CYS A 618 -9.05 -10.26 14.90
N LEU A 619 -7.97 -11.07 15.00
CA LEU A 619 -6.65 -10.65 15.48
C LEU A 619 -6.68 -10.03 16.89
N GLY A 620 -7.59 -10.50 17.74
CA GLY A 620 -7.84 -9.96 19.08
C GLY A 620 -8.52 -8.58 19.11
N GLN A 621 -8.83 -7.99 17.96
CA GLN A 621 -9.37 -6.64 17.81
C GLN A 621 -10.89 -6.60 18.02
N ILE A 622 -11.29 -6.93 19.25
CA ILE A 622 -12.68 -6.92 19.71
C ILE A 622 -13.17 -5.47 19.81
N THR A 623 -14.33 -5.18 19.22
CA THR A 623 -14.91 -3.83 19.23
C THR A 623 -15.22 -3.36 20.66
N THR A 624 -14.94 -2.09 20.94
CA THR A 624 -15.20 -1.45 22.24
C THR A 624 -16.64 -1.67 22.72
N GLY A 625 -16.81 -2.11 23.97
CA GLY A 625 -18.11 -2.41 24.57
C GLY A 625 -18.51 -3.89 24.56
N TYR A 626 -17.73 -4.77 23.90
CA TYR A 626 -17.90 -6.21 23.95
C TYR A 626 -16.82 -6.89 24.80
N ASP A 627 -17.25 -7.76 25.72
CA ASP A 627 -16.40 -8.82 26.28
C ASP A 627 -16.26 -10.00 25.29
N ARG A 628 -15.39 -10.97 25.59
CA ARG A 628 -15.15 -12.13 24.71
C ARG A 628 -16.39 -12.99 24.46
N SER A 629 -17.21 -13.21 25.49
CA SER A 629 -18.42 -14.05 25.39
C SER A 629 -19.49 -13.39 24.52
N ARG A 630 -19.71 -12.08 24.69
CA ARG A 630 -20.60 -11.26 23.84
C ARG A 630 -20.04 -11.10 22.42
N TRP A 631 -18.73 -10.94 22.27
CA TRP A 631 -18.09 -10.85 20.97
C TRP A 631 -18.32 -12.12 20.14
N LYS A 632 -18.07 -13.30 20.72
CA LYS A 632 -18.39 -14.59 20.10
C LYS A 632 -19.86 -14.66 19.67
N LEU A 633 -20.79 -14.32 20.57
CA LEU A 633 -22.24 -14.35 20.31
C LEU A 633 -22.60 -13.50 19.07
N VAL A 634 -22.18 -12.23 19.04
CA VAL A 634 -22.47 -11.30 17.93
C VAL A 634 -21.75 -11.71 16.64
N SER A 635 -20.51 -12.20 16.75
CA SER A 635 -19.75 -12.71 15.59
C SER A 635 -20.48 -13.86 14.92
N TYR A 636 -20.93 -14.84 15.70
CA TYR A 636 -21.62 -16.02 15.18
C TYR A 636 -23.00 -15.67 14.63
N GLN A 637 -23.76 -14.80 15.30
CA GLN A 637 -25.02 -14.28 14.76
C GLN A 637 -24.81 -13.58 13.40
N ALA A 638 -23.84 -12.68 13.28
CA ALA A 638 -23.56 -11.97 12.03
C ALA A 638 -23.21 -12.96 10.90
N ILE A 639 -22.33 -13.93 11.18
CA ILE A 639 -21.86 -14.93 10.22
C ILE A 639 -22.99 -15.90 9.80
N VAL A 640 -23.78 -16.41 10.76
CA VAL A 640 -24.91 -17.32 10.50
C VAL A 640 -26.02 -16.66 9.70
N ASN A 641 -26.28 -15.38 9.91
CA ASN A 641 -27.22 -14.64 9.07
C ASN A 641 -26.68 -14.49 7.64
N LEU A 642 -25.39 -14.18 7.45
CA LEU A 642 -24.78 -14.15 6.11
C LEU A 642 -24.78 -15.53 5.42
N PHE A 643 -24.72 -16.63 6.18
CA PHE A 643 -24.96 -17.98 5.64
C PHE A 643 -26.41 -18.16 5.17
N ARG A 644 -27.41 -17.78 5.98
CA ARG A 644 -28.82 -17.88 5.57
C ARG A 644 -29.12 -17.05 4.31
N ASP A 645 -28.57 -15.84 4.25
CA ASP A 645 -28.79 -14.89 3.16
C ASP A 645 -28.10 -15.31 1.84
N ARG A 646 -27.22 -16.34 1.84
CA ARG A 646 -26.38 -16.74 0.68
C ARG A 646 -26.34 -18.24 0.36
N LEU A 647 -26.46 -19.10 1.35
CA LEU A 647 -26.13 -20.53 1.33
C LEU A 647 -27.22 -21.34 2.05
N LEU A 648 -28.45 -21.23 1.54
CA LEU A 648 -29.73 -21.72 2.11
C LEU A 648 -29.79 -23.23 2.47
N HIS A 649 -28.80 -24.04 2.09
CA HIS A 649 -28.80 -25.50 2.25
C HIS A 649 -27.53 -26.05 2.93
N LEU A 650 -26.68 -25.18 3.50
CA LEU A 650 -25.42 -25.62 4.10
C LEU A 650 -25.63 -26.14 5.53
N PRO A 651 -25.19 -27.37 5.87
CA PRO A 651 -25.33 -27.91 7.22
C PRO A 651 -24.39 -27.19 8.20
N LEU A 652 -24.97 -26.37 9.08
CA LEU A 652 -24.28 -25.76 10.21
C LEU A 652 -24.15 -26.74 11.38
N ASP A 653 -23.16 -26.58 12.26
CA ASP A 653 -23.08 -27.28 13.55
C ASP A 653 -24.12 -26.76 14.56
N ASP A 654 -24.41 -27.54 15.61
CA ASP A 654 -25.48 -27.21 16.57
C ASP A 654 -25.24 -25.90 17.33
N VAL A 655 -23.99 -25.50 17.56
CA VAL A 655 -23.68 -24.19 18.15
C VAL A 655 -24.08 -23.09 17.16
N LEU A 656 -23.67 -23.15 15.89
CA LEU A 656 -24.10 -22.17 14.88
C LEU A 656 -25.62 -22.19 14.65
N ARG A 657 -26.27 -23.37 14.65
CA ARG A 657 -27.74 -23.50 14.56
C ARG A 657 -28.45 -22.77 15.68
N SER A 658 -27.99 -22.90 16.92
CA SER A 658 -28.59 -22.19 18.06
C SER A 658 -28.56 -20.66 17.94
N HIS A 659 -27.72 -20.09 17.06
CA HIS A 659 -27.62 -18.65 16.82
C HIS A 659 -28.49 -18.18 15.63
N VAL A 660 -29.20 -19.08 14.94
CA VAL A 660 -30.07 -18.77 13.79
C VAL A 660 -31.24 -17.89 14.23
N ASP A 661 -31.96 -18.27 15.28
CA ASP A 661 -33.22 -17.60 15.65
C ASP A 661 -33.06 -16.47 16.68
N ILE A 662 -31.82 -16.12 17.04
CA ILE A 662 -31.55 -15.04 17.99
C ILE A 662 -31.51 -13.69 17.26
N PRO A 663 -32.32 -12.69 17.66
CA PRO A 663 -32.26 -11.35 17.07
C PRO A 663 -30.87 -10.72 17.19
N THR A 664 -30.40 -10.12 16.10
CA THR A 664 -29.13 -9.38 16.05
C THR A 664 -29.42 -7.88 16.00
N ASN A 665 -28.65 -7.08 16.75
CA ASN A 665 -28.72 -5.62 16.71
C ASN A 665 -28.14 -5.01 15.42
N ILE A 666 -27.55 -5.82 14.54
CA ILE A 666 -27.00 -5.39 13.24
C ILE A 666 -28.09 -5.55 12.16
N PRO A 667 -28.57 -4.45 11.56
CA PRO A 667 -29.62 -4.50 10.54
C PRO A 667 -29.08 -5.14 9.24
N PRO A 668 -29.93 -5.78 8.42
CA PRO A 668 -29.51 -6.59 7.27
C PRO A 668 -28.52 -5.90 6.33
N GLU A 669 -28.78 -4.63 6.00
CA GLU A 669 -27.97 -3.78 5.12
C GLU A 669 -26.55 -3.52 5.67
N ALA A 670 -26.38 -3.49 7.00
CA ALA A 670 -25.10 -3.24 7.64
C ALA A 670 -24.27 -4.52 7.86
N ARG A 671 -24.87 -5.72 7.82
CA ARG A 671 -24.20 -7.00 8.14
C ARG A 671 -22.94 -7.24 7.31
N ARG A 672 -22.99 -6.94 6.01
CA ARG A 672 -21.84 -7.14 5.10
C ARG A 672 -20.69 -6.21 5.45
N GLN A 673 -20.97 -4.94 5.71
CA GLN A 673 -19.95 -3.96 6.11
C GLN A 673 -19.36 -4.32 7.48
N PHE A 674 -20.22 -4.66 8.46
CA PHE A 674 -19.78 -5.14 9.77
C PHE A 674 -18.85 -6.35 9.64
N PHE A 675 -19.19 -7.34 8.82
CA PHE A 675 -18.35 -8.51 8.61
C PHE A 675 -17.02 -8.15 7.93
N GLN A 676 -17.03 -7.31 6.90
CA GLN A 676 -15.82 -6.89 6.19
C GLN A 676 -14.84 -6.18 7.14
N THR A 677 -15.31 -5.16 7.87
CA THR A 677 -14.48 -4.34 8.77
C THR A 677 -13.97 -5.11 9.99
N ASN A 678 -14.73 -6.09 10.51
CA ASN A 678 -14.36 -6.82 11.72
C ASN A 678 -13.67 -8.17 11.49
N PHE A 679 -13.82 -8.77 10.30
CA PHE A 679 -13.27 -10.09 9.97
C PHE A 679 -12.63 -10.10 8.58
N GLY A 680 -13.33 -9.68 7.53
CA GLY A 680 -12.84 -9.75 6.15
C GLY A 680 -11.44 -9.15 5.96
N ASP A 681 -11.26 -7.89 6.37
CA ASP A 681 -9.97 -7.17 6.27
C ASP A 681 -8.85 -7.82 7.11
N ARG A 682 -9.21 -8.61 8.13
CA ARG A 682 -8.31 -9.28 9.07
C ARG A 682 -7.97 -10.71 8.63
N MET A 683 -8.89 -11.38 7.96
CA MET A 683 -8.73 -12.72 7.38
C MET A 683 -7.97 -12.69 6.04
N MET A 684 -8.10 -11.60 5.26
CA MET A 684 -7.53 -11.48 3.92
C MET A 684 -6.00 -11.72 3.90
N GLY A 685 -5.55 -12.60 3.00
CA GLY A 685 -4.15 -13.03 2.87
C GLY A 685 -3.63 -13.92 3.99
N ARG A 686 -4.49 -14.38 4.90
CA ARG A 686 -4.10 -15.17 6.08
C ARG A 686 -4.74 -16.56 6.10
N THR A 687 -4.22 -17.42 6.97
CA THR A 687 -4.81 -18.72 7.28
C THR A 687 -4.72 -19.02 8.77
N PHE A 688 -5.77 -19.66 9.28
CA PHE A 688 -5.85 -20.12 10.67
C PHE A 688 -4.94 -21.32 10.89
N CYS A 689 -4.38 -21.46 12.09
CA CYS A 689 -3.61 -22.63 12.47
C CYS A 689 -3.89 -23.09 13.90
N LEU A 690 -3.57 -24.37 14.13
CA LEU A 690 -3.36 -24.96 15.43
C LEU A 690 -1.89 -25.32 15.56
N THR A 691 -1.28 -24.94 16.69
CA THR A 691 0.08 -25.33 17.03
C THR A 691 0.12 -26.68 17.76
N GLN A 692 1.32 -27.26 17.94
CA GLN A 692 1.50 -28.54 18.64
C GLN A 692 0.93 -28.51 20.08
N ASN A 693 1.09 -27.39 20.80
CA ASN A 693 0.46 -27.20 22.11
C ASN A 693 -0.99 -26.68 22.04
N ARG A 694 -1.68 -26.92 20.92
CA ARG A 694 -3.09 -26.57 20.65
C ARG A 694 -3.43 -25.09 20.85
N ARG A 695 -2.50 -24.19 20.54
CA ARG A 695 -2.73 -22.74 20.54
C ARG A 695 -3.37 -22.32 19.22
N LEU A 696 -4.26 -21.33 19.28
CA LEU A 696 -4.92 -20.78 18.10
C LEU A 696 -4.07 -19.67 17.50
N GLY A 697 -3.96 -19.63 16.17
CA GLY A 697 -3.26 -18.57 15.46
C GLY A 697 -3.89 -18.20 14.12
N LEU A 698 -3.53 -17.03 13.63
CA LEU A 698 -3.90 -16.51 12.31
C LEU A 698 -2.68 -15.80 11.71
N GLY A 699 -2.06 -16.40 10.69
CA GLY A 699 -0.79 -15.92 10.13
C GLY A 699 -0.79 -15.90 8.60
N SER A 700 0.34 -15.52 8.02
CA SER A 700 0.58 -15.49 6.56
C SER A 700 0.01 -16.73 5.83
N GLY A 701 -0.66 -16.52 4.69
CA GLY A 701 -1.12 -17.61 3.82
C GLY A 701 0.00 -18.54 3.31
N ALA A 702 1.26 -18.09 3.37
CA ALA A 702 2.47 -18.86 3.07
C ALA A 702 2.86 -19.90 4.14
N MET A 703 2.22 -19.86 5.31
CA MET A 703 2.45 -20.78 6.43
C MET A 703 2.24 -22.24 6.02
N LEU A 704 3.04 -23.15 6.58
CA LEU A 704 2.94 -24.60 6.47
C LEU A 704 3.07 -25.26 7.85
N PRO A 705 2.53 -26.48 8.03
CA PRO A 705 2.91 -27.34 9.15
C PRO A 705 4.43 -27.51 9.23
N GLY A 706 4.98 -27.45 10.43
CA GLY A 706 6.43 -27.46 10.68
C GLY A 706 7.08 -26.07 10.77
N ASP A 707 6.39 -24.99 10.37
CA ASP A 707 6.89 -23.63 10.61
C ASP A 707 6.95 -23.34 12.12
N ILE A 708 8.04 -22.74 12.58
CA ILE A 708 8.30 -22.41 13.98
C ILE A 708 7.76 -21.03 14.29
N VAL A 709 7.03 -20.91 15.40
CA VAL A 709 6.51 -19.65 15.91
C VAL A 709 7.50 -19.06 16.91
N VAL A 710 8.05 -17.89 16.60
CA VAL A 710 9.06 -17.21 17.42
C VAL A 710 8.59 -15.80 17.74
N VAL A 711 8.91 -15.27 18.93
CA VAL A 711 8.85 -13.82 19.23
C VAL A 711 10.26 -13.26 19.19
N PRO A 712 10.68 -12.58 18.12
CA PRO A 712 11.99 -11.92 18.05
C PRO A 712 12.04 -10.75 19.03
N LEU A 713 13.18 -10.54 19.70
CA LEU A 713 13.37 -9.35 20.52
C LEU A 713 13.33 -8.09 19.66
N GLY A 714 12.66 -7.04 20.12
CA GLY A 714 12.48 -5.81 19.35
C GLY A 714 11.50 -5.92 18.16
N CYS A 715 10.65 -6.95 18.08
CA CYS A 715 9.55 -7.03 17.10
C CYS A 715 8.17 -6.87 17.76
N SER A 716 7.24 -6.17 17.11
CA SER A 716 5.86 -5.99 17.58
C SER A 716 4.99 -7.25 17.50
N THR A 717 5.36 -8.24 16.68
CA THR A 717 4.56 -9.46 16.44
C THR A 717 5.40 -10.74 16.58
N PRO A 718 4.77 -11.88 16.90
CA PRO A 718 5.36 -13.18 16.62
C PRO A 718 5.51 -13.39 15.11
N VAL A 719 6.52 -14.16 14.71
CA VAL A 719 6.86 -14.45 13.32
C VAL A 719 6.95 -15.96 13.07
N LEU A 720 6.80 -16.33 11.81
CA LEU A 720 6.96 -17.69 11.31
C LEU A 720 8.34 -17.86 10.67
N LEU A 721 9.13 -18.80 11.20
CA LEU A 721 10.42 -19.20 10.65
C LEU A 721 10.36 -20.65 10.16
N ARG A 722 10.74 -20.88 8.91
CA ARG A 722 10.83 -22.23 8.33
C ARG A 722 12.29 -22.68 8.33
N PRO A 723 12.64 -23.86 8.88
CA PRO A 723 13.95 -24.46 8.67
C PRO A 723 14.14 -24.73 7.16
N GLU A 724 15.04 -23.98 6.52
CA GLU A 724 15.24 -23.98 5.07
C GLU A 724 16.67 -23.50 4.80
N GLY A 725 17.44 -24.24 4.00
CA GLY A 725 18.87 -24.00 3.79
C GLY A 725 19.72 -25.23 4.12
N THR A 726 21.04 -25.09 4.00
CA THR A 726 21.98 -26.24 4.13
C THR A 726 22.78 -26.24 5.43
N GLN A 727 22.75 -25.15 6.20
CA GLN A 727 23.58 -24.95 7.39
C GLN A 727 22.77 -24.56 8.64
N GLY A 728 21.54 -25.07 8.77
CA GLY A 728 20.65 -24.72 9.90
C GLY A 728 20.08 -23.30 9.80
N GLU A 729 19.92 -22.81 8.56
CA GLU A 729 19.35 -21.51 8.24
C GLU A 729 17.82 -21.56 8.28
N TYR A 730 17.20 -20.38 8.34
CA TYR A 730 15.77 -20.22 8.40
C TYR A 730 15.29 -19.24 7.34
N ARG A 731 14.16 -19.55 6.72
CA ARG A 731 13.40 -18.62 5.88
C ARG A 731 12.36 -17.90 6.73
N TYR A 732 12.27 -16.58 6.58
CA TYR A 732 11.15 -15.80 7.11
C TYR A 732 9.89 -16.03 6.24
N VAL A 733 8.77 -16.41 6.87
CA VAL A 733 7.52 -16.80 6.18
C VAL A 733 6.41 -15.75 6.34
N GLY A 734 6.52 -14.86 7.33
CA GLY A 734 5.54 -13.82 7.63
C GLY A 734 5.28 -13.67 9.12
N ASP A 735 4.42 -12.71 9.47
CA ASP A 735 3.93 -12.50 10.82
C ASP A 735 2.75 -13.44 11.16
N ILE A 736 2.53 -13.65 12.46
CA ILE A 736 1.45 -14.49 12.97
C ILE A 736 0.83 -13.94 14.25
N TYR A 737 -0.49 -13.80 14.27
CA TYR A 737 -1.22 -13.63 15.51
C TYR A 737 -1.26 -14.96 16.27
N ILE A 738 -0.86 -14.95 17.53
CA ILE A 738 -1.04 -16.07 18.46
C ILE A 738 -1.81 -15.58 19.68
N GLU A 739 -2.88 -16.31 19.98
CA GLU A 739 -3.75 -16.08 21.12
C GLU A 739 -2.96 -16.03 22.45
N ASN A 740 -3.04 -14.88 23.13
CA ASN A 740 -2.31 -14.50 24.36
C ASN A 740 -0.79 -14.18 24.23
N TYR A 741 -0.20 -14.13 23.03
CA TYR A 741 1.25 -13.84 22.86
C TYR A 741 1.56 -12.53 22.12
N MET A 742 0.55 -11.69 21.88
CA MET A 742 0.71 -10.41 21.16
C MET A 742 1.17 -9.23 22.03
N PHE A 743 1.28 -9.42 23.36
CA PHE A 743 1.59 -8.36 24.33
C PHE A 743 2.47 -8.92 25.46
N GLY A 744 3.79 -8.83 25.31
CA GLY A 744 4.79 -9.10 26.36
C GLY A 744 4.99 -10.55 26.82
N LYS A 745 3.94 -11.39 26.84
CA LYS A 745 3.92 -12.70 27.53
C LYS A 745 5.14 -13.60 27.27
N ALA A 746 5.65 -13.65 26.04
CA ALA A 746 6.84 -14.45 25.73
C ALA A 746 8.07 -13.99 26.53
N VAL A 747 8.24 -12.67 26.65
CA VAL A 747 9.33 -12.02 27.40
C VAL A 747 9.15 -12.25 28.90
N ASP A 748 7.93 -12.16 29.43
CA ASP A 748 7.65 -12.46 30.85
C ASP A 748 8.06 -13.90 31.19
N GLN A 749 7.72 -14.86 30.34
CA GLN A 749 8.11 -16.27 30.49
C GLN A 749 9.63 -16.48 30.39
N TRP A 750 10.32 -15.77 29.50
CA TRP A 750 11.78 -15.80 29.42
C TRP A 750 12.44 -15.22 30.66
N GLN A 751 11.96 -14.08 31.18
CA GLN A 751 12.44 -13.47 32.42
C GLN A 751 12.19 -14.34 33.66
N ALA A 752 11.10 -15.11 33.66
CA ALA A 752 10.80 -16.10 34.70
C ALA A 752 11.61 -17.41 34.57
N GLY A 753 12.38 -17.60 33.50
CA GLY A 753 13.11 -18.84 33.22
C GLY A 753 12.24 -20.00 32.70
N GLU A 754 10.98 -19.74 32.33
CA GLU A 754 10.08 -20.75 31.73
C GLU A 754 10.39 -21.03 30.25
N ARG A 755 11.11 -20.10 29.59
CA ARG A 755 11.53 -20.22 28.19
C ARG A 755 12.95 -19.70 27.98
N GLU A 756 13.64 -20.26 27.00
CA GLU A 756 14.99 -19.84 26.62
C GLU A 756 14.99 -18.89 25.42
N LEU A 757 16.01 -18.03 25.36
CA LEU A 757 16.30 -17.19 24.20
C LEU A 757 17.19 -17.98 23.23
N LYS A 758 16.72 -18.20 22.00
CA LYS A 758 17.46 -18.90 20.95
C LYS A 758 17.91 -17.95 19.85
N LYS A 759 18.90 -18.37 19.07
CA LYS A 759 19.41 -17.66 17.89
C LYS A 759 18.92 -18.33 16.61
N TYR A 760 18.53 -17.53 15.62
CA TYR A 760 18.07 -17.99 14.32
C TYR A 760 18.78 -17.18 13.22
N VAL A 761 19.41 -17.85 12.26
CA VAL A 761 20.05 -17.20 11.11
C VAL A 761 19.07 -17.16 9.95
N LEU A 762 18.59 -15.97 9.61
CA LEU A 762 17.72 -15.72 8.47
C LEU A 762 18.55 -15.56 7.19
N HIS A 763 18.03 -16.02 6.06
CA HIS A 763 18.66 -15.93 4.72
C HIS A 763 17.66 -15.52 3.64
#